data_AF-A0A1V6IZF0-F1
#
_entry.id   AF-A0A1V6IZF0-F1
#
_cell.length_a   1.000
_cell.length_b   1.000
_cell.length_c   1.000
_cell.angle_alpha   90.00
_cell.angle_beta   90.00
_cell.angle_gamma   90.00
#
_symmetry.space_group_name_H-M   'P 1'
#
loop_
_entity.id
_entity.type
_entity.pdbx_description
1 polymer ?
#
loop_
_entity_poly.entity_id
_entity_poly.type
_entity_poly.pdbx_seq_one_letter_code
_entity_poly.pdbx_strand_id
1 'polypeptide(L)'
;MKMRRLWVAVMLVAGWLSGGRAETDLAIRGSETFGEDLGPKLVALFLEQYPHVKVELTSLGSASGIADLLDSTCDLAVSSRLFNDDEQRLARSRGLALKYSVAGYCGVGVVVNEANPLQTISDRDIREIFTGRLTNWQQLGGPDLPIVVCIRDASAGTHLGFRMMALNNNTYAANAQVFTGYRALADAVAAQPGAIGYVGMDLLAHPGLHSVAINGIPLTEVTVHEGVYPYVESLLLYTRVKAADPSAERFVQLVRSPAGQEVVRACGFVTADLGPLRANQIFFLLFQVLGGLALFIYGMHVMTRSLRTAAGSSLRSILASATRSRGHGVIFGTVVGFLAHTGAAITMLAGFINAGVMTLEQAIAPVFGANIGTTLSMQLVSFRITDYCWAAIGIGFLLDALIPSERLRKLGDALIGFGLLFLGMETISAGIAPHKDMLAPYLVHIRGDVWTWRLMGVLISALLTALMTSSGAMIGLCFALVKAGVFTRFDQVAVVVLGAHIGTCIVPIMASLSMRIGAWRAAIAHLVFNIANVLLALAAWPLFVWVCEYSAPDNLLRQAANLHTFAMVFATAALLPFTGLFTRLVRGVTPSKEPVPAPSFLDTKLLAKPEQALAAVIRELRRMAEVCVDSMMLNGQLTLSPNRKTYRRLLSNEEIINEVRLSLNDYLERLTQRYLSRRQALFVQHLDRCMKDIERIGDHLTHIGATSLERFKIPEAIVPEDLFRTWFNLLRSAKRVITLMAKSFDPDANAFQTTALEILRARDAYMILSMDAKAEFAGAARDKRLTPIGGYYLSRYIEDLDRLVRRAKSIAFAERQPDFWLKQTKLERDAKEALAYTIPPLVSSKEYLESLSNDAWDETELMDETPHYIPTESPHLAPPDEQPHPAAPAP
;
A
#
# COMPACT_ATOMS: atom_id res chain seq x y z
N MET A 1 19.64 -8.48 75.55
CA MET A 1 19.07 -9.18 74.38
C MET A 1 17.78 -9.87 74.84
N LYS A 2 16.68 -9.77 74.07
CA LYS A 2 15.37 -10.45 74.28
C LYS A 2 14.53 -10.06 75.53
N MET A 3 14.00 -8.83 75.62
CA MET A 3 12.70 -8.58 76.31
C MET A 3 12.09 -7.16 76.15
N ARG A 4 12.41 -6.43 75.08
CA ARG A 4 11.90 -5.05 74.85
C ARG A 4 11.21 -4.80 73.51
N ARG A 5 10.88 -5.85 72.76
CA ARG A 5 10.19 -5.75 71.46
C ARG A 5 8.72 -6.16 71.47
N LEU A 6 8.17 -6.59 72.61
CA LEU A 6 6.78 -7.07 72.69
C LEU A 6 5.77 -6.00 73.15
N TRP A 7 6.23 -4.88 73.74
CA TRP A 7 5.33 -3.83 74.27
C TRP A 7 5.09 -2.64 73.33
N VAL A 8 5.85 -2.51 72.25
CA VAL A 8 5.62 -1.48 71.20
C VAL A 8 4.61 -1.97 70.14
N ALA A 9 4.38 -3.28 70.05
CA ALA A 9 3.43 -3.86 69.11
C ALA A 9 1.96 -3.82 69.59
N VAL A 10 1.71 -3.59 70.90
CA VAL A 10 0.35 -3.64 71.48
C VAL A 10 -0.27 -2.24 71.67
N MET A 11 0.52 -1.16 71.66
CA MET A 11 -0.01 0.22 71.70
C MET A 11 -0.23 0.86 70.32
N LEU A 12 0.24 0.25 69.22
CA LEU A 12 -0.06 0.71 67.86
C LEU A 12 -1.33 0.08 67.26
N VAL A 13 -2.03 -0.78 68.01
CA VAL A 13 -3.28 -1.44 67.57
C VAL A 13 -4.53 -0.84 68.24
N ALA A 14 -4.39 0.06 69.22
CA ALA A 14 -5.52 0.67 69.93
C ALA A 14 -5.87 2.11 69.50
N GLY A 15 -5.18 2.67 68.50
CA GLY A 15 -5.39 4.05 68.01
C GLY A 15 -6.11 4.18 66.67
N TRP A 16 -6.64 3.08 66.11
CA TRP A 16 -7.37 3.05 64.83
C TRP A 16 -8.77 2.43 65.00
N LEU A 17 -9.41 2.71 66.13
CA LEU A 17 -10.84 2.43 66.35
C LEU A 17 -11.60 3.75 66.42
N SER A 18 -11.74 4.39 65.25
CA SER A 18 -12.85 5.30 64.96
C SER A 18 -12.93 5.52 63.44
N GLY A 19 -13.91 4.87 62.79
CA GLY A 19 -14.29 5.17 61.41
C GLY A 19 -14.14 4.06 60.37
N GLY A 20 -14.34 2.78 60.72
CA GLY A 20 -14.57 1.76 59.70
C GLY A 20 -15.93 2.01 59.03
N ARG A 21 -15.93 2.39 57.75
CA ARG A 21 -17.13 2.56 56.93
C ARG A 21 -17.83 1.20 56.82
N ALA A 22 -19.13 1.14 57.08
CA ALA A 22 -19.91 -0.10 56.93
C ALA A 22 -19.95 -0.54 55.46
N GLU A 23 -20.09 -1.83 55.19
CA GLU A 23 -20.14 -2.49 53.87
C GLU A 23 -21.32 -2.05 52.95
N THR A 24 -21.98 -0.91 53.21
CA THR A 24 -23.23 -0.46 52.56
C THR A 24 -23.25 1.03 52.20
N ASP A 25 -22.12 1.73 52.26
CA ASP A 25 -22.04 3.18 52.08
C ASP A 25 -21.35 3.54 50.75
N LEU A 26 -22.12 4.00 49.75
CA LEU A 26 -21.62 4.45 48.45
C LEU A 26 -21.14 5.90 48.51
N ALA A 27 -19.84 6.13 48.35
CA ALA A 27 -19.25 7.46 48.29
C ALA A 27 -19.04 7.93 46.86
N ILE A 28 -19.77 8.96 46.44
CA ILE A 28 -19.68 9.60 45.13
C ILE A 28 -19.02 10.97 45.29
N ARG A 29 -17.89 11.22 44.60
CA ARG A 29 -17.17 12.49 44.71
C ARG A 29 -16.76 13.07 43.37
N GLY A 30 -16.79 14.40 43.23
CA GLY A 30 -16.13 15.06 42.09
C GLY A 30 -16.90 16.25 41.50
N SER A 31 -17.11 16.22 40.18
CA SER A 31 -17.62 17.33 39.34
C SER A 31 -18.82 18.07 39.95
N GLU A 32 -18.71 19.41 40.01
CA GLU A 32 -19.79 20.34 40.35
C GLU A 32 -20.92 20.31 39.33
N THR A 33 -20.59 20.19 38.04
CA THR A 33 -21.58 20.09 36.95
C THR A 33 -22.50 18.88 37.15
N PHE A 34 -21.95 17.75 37.64
CA PHE A 34 -22.76 16.61 38.02
C PHE A 34 -23.45 16.81 39.38
N GLY A 35 -22.74 17.33 40.38
CA GLY A 35 -23.18 17.37 41.77
C GLY A 35 -24.29 18.38 42.08
N GLU A 36 -24.41 19.48 41.33
CA GLU A 36 -25.39 20.56 41.57
C GLU A 36 -26.82 20.09 41.25
N ASP A 37 -27.06 19.54 40.05
CA ASP A 37 -28.42 19.26 39.55
C ASP A 37 -28.69 17.78 39.21
N LEU A 38 -27.73 17.10 38.56
CA LEU A 38 -27.94 15.75 38.03
C LEU A 38 -27.77 14.66 39.10
N GLY A 39 -26.73 14.78 39.90
CA GLY A 39 -26.32 13.84 40.94
C GLY A 39 -27.42 13.57 41.96
N PRO A 40 -28.02 14.59 42.60
CA PRO A 40 -29.08 14.39 43.59
C PRO A 40 -30.29 13.62 43.04
N LYS A 41 -30.68 13.87 41.78
CA LYS A 41 -31.81 13.18 41.14
C LYS A 41 -31.48 11.73 40.78
N LEU A 42 -30.27 11.46 40.29
CA LEU A 42 -29.81 10.08 40.04
C LEU A 42 -29.63 9.30 41.34
N VAL A 43 -29.19 9.95 42.42
CA VAL A 43 -29.13 9.36 43.76
C VAL A 43 -30.52 9.05 44.30
N ALA A 44 -31.50 9.95 44.12
CA ALA A 44 -32.88 9.68 44.49
C ALA A 44 -33.44 8.46 43.75
N LEU A 45 -33.27 8.40 42.42
CA LEU A 45 -33.68 7.25 41.60
C LEU A 45 -32.96 5.95 42.03
N PHE A 46 -31.70 6.04 42.45
CA PHE A 46 -30.95 4.89 42.96
C PHE A 46 -31.50 4.39 44.29
N LEU A 47 -31.82 5.30 45.21
CA LEU A 47 -32.35 4.97 46.53
C LEU A 47 -33.78 4.40 46.47
N GLU A 48 -34.56 4.70 45.42
CA GLU A 48 -35.84 4.03 45.16
C GLU A 48 -35.66 2.52 44.91
N GLN A 49 -34.59 2.12 44.22
CA GLN A 49 -34.29 0.73 43.89
C GLN A 49 -33.44 0.03 44.98
N TYR A 50 -32.66 0.81 45.73
CA TYR A 50 -31.72 0.32 46.73
C TYR A 50 -31.81 1.12 48.04
N PRO A 51 -32.95 1.07 48.77
CA PRO A 51 -33.20 1.91 49.94
C PRO A 51 -32.30 1.60 51.15
N HIS A 52 -31.58 0.48 51.12
CA HIS A 52 -30.66 0.06 52.18
C HIS A 52 -29.23 0.61 52.02
N VAL A 53 -28.90 1.21 50.88
CA VAL A 53 -27.58 1.79 50.62
C VAL A 53 -27.57 3.23 51.12
N LYS A 54 -26.54 3.63 51.86
CA LYS A 54 -26.34 5.05 52.18
C LYS A 54 -25.47 5.67 51.09
N VAL A 55 -25.92 6.77 50.50
CA VAL A 55 -25.16 7.47 49.47
C VAL A 55 -24.65 8.80 50.02
N GLU A 56 -23.34 9.02 49.97
CA GLU A 56 -22.71 10.31 50.25
C GLU A 56 -22.27 10.91 48.92
N LEU A 57 -22.92 12.01 48.50
CA LEU A 57 -22.52 12.79 47.34
C LEU A 57 -21.75 14.03 47.78
N THR A 58 -20.49 14.16 47.38
CA THR A 58 -19.65 15.33 47.66
C THR A 58 -19.17 15.95 46.36
N SER A 59 -19.35 17.26 46.21
CA SER A 59 -18.96 17.97 45.00
C SER A 59 -17.89 19.03 45.31
N LEU A 60 -16.66 18.73 44.92
CA LEU A 60 -15.44 19.54 45.17
C LEU A 60 -14.53 19.60 43.94
N GLY A 61 -15.06 19.22 42.78
CA GLY A 61 -14.36 19.30 41.51
C GLY A 61 -13.81 17.99 41.01
N SER A 62 -13.70 17.92 39.69
CA SER A 62 -13.24 16.72 38.97
C SER A 62 -11.86 16.26 39.45
N ALA A 63 -10.93 17.18 39.69
CA ALA A 63 -9.59 16.85 40.20
C ALA A 63 -9.65 16.28 41.63
N SER A 64 -10.50 16.82 42.51
CA SER A 64 -10.67 16.31 43.87
C SER A 64 -11.30 14.92 43.86
N GLY A 65 -12.31 14.68 43.03
CA GLY A 65 -12.94 13.36 42.89
C GLY A 65 -11.97 12.31 42.38
N ILE A 66 -11.14 12.66 41.38
CA ILE A 66 -10.08 11.78 40.87
C ILE A 66 -9.05 11.47 41.96
N ALA A 67 -8.57 12.48 42.68
CA ALA A 67 -7.64 12.29 43.79
C ALA A 67 -8.23 11.36 44.86
N ASP A 68 -9.50 11.58 45.25
CA ASP A 68 -10.20 10.75 46.22
C ASP A 68 -10.35 9.29 45.74
N LEU A 69 -10.61 9.05 44.46
CA LEU A 69 -10.68 7.69 43.92
C LEU A 69 -9.30 7.00 43.92
N LEU A 70 -8.24 7.76 43.64
CA LEU A 70 -6.87 7.27 43.67
C LEU A 70 -6.38 6.98 45.09
N ASP A 71 -6.77 7.80 46.06
CA ASP A 71 -6.49 7.63 47.50
C ASP A 71 -7.44 6.62 48.15
N SER A 72 -8.41 6.09 47.40
CA SER A 72 -9.43 5.15 47.88
C SER A 72 -10.32 5.69 49.01
N THR A 73 -10.54 7.00 49.02
CA THR A 73 -11.45 7.71 49.94
C THR A 73 -12.88 7.81 49.38
N CYS A 74 -13.07 7.51 48.08
CA CYS A 74 -14.38 7.29 47.47
C CYS A 74 -14.46 6.00 46.65
N ASP A 75 -15.70 5.62 46.31
CA ASP A 75 -16.02 4.42 45.53
C ASP A 75 -16.25 4.73 44.05
N LEU A 76 -16.81 5.92 43.80
CA LEU A 76 -17.10 6.43 42.47
C LEU A 76 -16.65 7.89 42.38
N ALA A 77 -15.81 8.20 41.39
CA ALA A 77 -15.50 9.58 41.05
C ALA A 77 -16.29 10.04 39.84
N VAL A 78 -16.83 11.25 39.91
CA VAL A 78 -17.44 11.90 38.75
C VAL A 78 -16.53 12.98 38.24
N SER A 79 -16.26 12.99 36.94
CA SER A 79 -15.35 13.94 36.31
C SER A 79 -15.92 14.49 35.02
N SER A 80 -15.76 15.80 34.81
CA SER A 80 -16.07 16.49 33.55
C SER A 80 -14.96 16.33 32.49
N ARG A 81 -13.87 15.62 32.84
CA ARG A 81 -12.71 15.38 31.97
C ARG A 81 -12.13 13.97 32.13
N LEU A 82 -11.39 13.52 31.13
CA LEU A 82 -10.59 12.31 31.27
C LEU A 82 -9.48 12.50 32.32
N PHE A 83 -9.00 11.39 32.90
CA PHE A 83 -7.78 11.39 33.70
C PHE A 83 -6.61 11.88 32.85
N ASN A 84 -5.82 12.80 33.40
CA ASN A 84 -4.58 13.24 32.76
C ASN A 84 -3.48 12.16 32.90
N ASP A 85 -2.38 12.33 32.18
CA ASP A 85 -1.31 11.33 32.14
C ASP A 85 -0.66 11.09 33.51
N ASP A 86 -0.54 12.12 34.34
CA ASP A 86 -0.01 12.01 35.71
C ASP A 86 -0.92 11.18 36.61
N GLU A 87 -2.23 11.43 36.57
CA GLU A 87 -3.25 10.69 37.31
C GLU A 87 -3.31 9.23 36.84
N GLN A 88 -3.19 8.98 35.54
CA GLN A 88 -3.12 7.62 34.99
C GLN A 88 -1.83 6.89 35.41
N ARG A 89 -0.68 7.57 35.38
CA ARG A 89 0.59 7.03 35.90
C ARG A 89 0.49 6.71 37.39
N LEU A 90 -0.09 7.62 38.16
CA LEU A 90 -0.29 7.45 39.60
C LEU A 90 -1.21 6.25 39.89
N ALA A 91 -2.33 6.11 39.18
CA ALA A 91 -3.21 4.95 39.26
C ALA A 91 -2.46 3.64 39.04
N ARG A 92 -1.63 3.57 37.97
CA ARG A 92 -0.82 2.39 37.66
C ARG A 92 0.24 2.11 38.73
N SER A 93 0.91 3.15 39.23
CA SER A 93 1.92 3.00 40.30
C SER A 93 1.31 2.46 41.60
N ARG A 94 0.02 2.73 41.83
CA ARG A 94 -0.76 2.23 42.97
C ARG A 94 -1.47 0.91 42.69
N GLY A 95 -1.27 0.31 41.51
CA GLY A 95 -1.91 -0.95 41.11
C GLY A 95 -3.43 -0.85 40.93
N LEU A 96 -3.97 0.37 40.76
CA LEU A 96 -5.41 0.59 40.59
C LEU A 96 -5.79 0.42 39.12
N ALA A 97 -6.59 -0.60 38.84
CA ALA A 97 -7.26 -0.75 37.55
C ALA A 97 -8.57 0.04 37.59
N LEU A 98 -8.66 1.11 36.80
CA LEU A 98 -9.82 1.99 36.71
C LEU A 98 -10.57 1.77 35.40
N LYS A 99 -11.89 1.96 35.44
CA LYS A 99 -12.77 2.01 34.27
C LYS A 99 -13.68 3.23 34.39
N TYR A 100 -14.27 3.66 33.29
CA TYR A 100 -15.27 4.72 33.33
C TYR A 100 -16.46 4.43 32.42
N SER A 101 -17.55 5.15 32.67
CA SER A 101 -18.75 5.16 31.82
C SER A 101 -19.22 6.59 31.63
N VAL A 102 -19.74 6.91 30.44
CA VAL A 102 -20.32 8.23 30.18
C VAL A 102 -21.74 8.27 30.74
N ALA A 103 -22.01 9.21 31.65
CA ALA A 103 -23.35 9.48 32.19
C ALA A 103 -24.19 10.32 31.23
N GLY A 104 -23.56 11.31 30.58
CA GLY A 104 -24.17 12.23 29.63
C GLY A 104 -23.18 13.31 29.21
N TYR A 105 -23.65 14.25 28.39
CA TYR A 105 -22.86 15.40 27.94
C TYR A 105 -23.57 16.70 28.34
N CYS A 106 -22.80 17.67 28.85
CA CYS A 106 -23.26 19.01 29.17
C CYS A 106 -22.84 19.97 28.06
N GLY A 107 -23.79 20.45 27.27
CA GLY A 107 -23.55 21.52 26.30
C GLY A 107 -23.79 22.88 26.94
N VAL A 108 -22.81 23.79 26.83
CA VAL A 108 -22.90 25.15 27.39
C VAL A 108 -23.06 26.15 26.26
N GLY A 109 -24.24 26.74 26.14
CA GLY A 109 -24.58 27.67 25.07
C GLY A 109 -24.27 29.11 25.44
N VAL A 110 -23.71 29.87 24.50
CA VAL A 110 -23.60 31.32 24.62
C VAL A 110 -24.90 31.95 24.15
N VAL A 111 -25.49 32.77 25.02
CA VAL A 111 -26.78 33.42 24.79
C VAL A 111 -26.63 34.94 24.88
N VAL A 112 -27.37 35.63 24.03
CA VAL A 112 -27.50 37.09 24.03
C VAL A 112 -28.98 37.44 24.14
N ASN A 113 -29.27 38.72 24.36
CA ASN A 113 -30.64 39.22 24.27
C ASN A 113 -31.25 38.98 22.88
N GLU A 114 -32.54 38.67 22.80
CA GLU A 114 -33.24 38.42 21.52
C GLU A 114 -33.16 39.57 20.52
N ALA A 115 -33.00 40.82 20.98
CA ALA A 115 -32.86 41.99 20.13
C ALA A 115 -31.47 42.11 19.48
N ASN A 116 -30.50 41.31 19.92
CA ASN A 116 -29.15 41.30 19.37
C ASN A 116 -29.11 40.46 18.09
N PRO A 117 -28.74 41.03 16.92
CA PRO A 117 -28.83 40.33 15.63
C PRO A 117 -27.75 39.25 15.40
N LEU A 118 -26.81 39.08 16.33
CA LEU A 118 -25.64 38.22 16.17
C LEU A 118 -26.03 36.73 16.10
N GLN A 119 -25.84 36.11 14.92
CA GLN A 119 -26.14 34.69 14.69
C GLN A 119 -24.97 33.75 15.04
N THR A 120 -23.73 34.22 14.87
CA THR A 120 -22.52 33.43 15.08
C THR A 120 -21.43 34.29 15.70
N ILE A 121 -20.59 33.67 16.52
CA ILE A 121 -19.45 34.32 17.16
C ILE A 121 -18.24 33.38 17.18
N SER A 122 -17.03 33.94 17.03
CA SER A 122 -15.82 33.13 17.10
C SER A 122 -15.42 32.84 18.54
N ASP A 123 -14.73 31.71 18.75
CA ASP A 123 -14.16 31.36 20.07
C ASP A 123 -13.22 32.45 20.62
N ARG A 124 -12.49 33.12 19.71
CA ARG A 124 -11.63 34.26 20.05
C ARG A 124 -12.44 35.43 20.60
N ASP A 125 -13.54 35.80 19.93
CA ASP A 125 -14.33 36.96 20.31
C ASP A 125 -15.09 36.73 21.62
N ILE A 126 -15.60 35.51 21.84
CA ILE A 126 -16.15 35.09 23.13
C ILE A 126 -15.10 35.32 24.23
N ARG A 127 -13.86 34.86 24.03
CA ARG A 127 -12.79 35.07 25.00
C ARG A 127 -12.51 36.54 25.25
N GLU A 128 -12.42 37.36 24.21
CA GLU A 128 -12.14 38.78 24.34
C GLU A 128 -13.29 39.54 25.04
N ILE A 129 -14.55 39.15 24.82
CA ILE A 129 -15.71 39.70 25.53
C ILE A 129 -15.69 39.32 27.01
N PHE A 130 -15.63 38.02 27.32
CA PHE A 130 -15.76 37.53 28.69
C PHE A 130 -14.54 37.85 29.56
N THR A 131 -13.41 38.26 28.96
CA THR A 131 -12.24 38.83 29.67
C THR A 131 -12.25 40.37 29.74
N GLY A 132 -13.24 41.03 29.13
CA GLY A 132 -13.44 42.48 29.19
C GLY A 132 -12.58 43.30 28.22
N ARG A 133 -11.99 42.68 27.19
CA ARG A 133 -11.22 43.37 26.14
C ARG A 133 -12.12 43.96 25.06
N LEU A 134 -13.19 43.26 24.72
CA LEU A 134 -14.27 43.78 23.87
C LEU A 134 -15.41 44.23 24.77
N THR A 135 -15.81 45.49 24.62
CA THR A 135 -16.74 46.16 25.53
C THR A 135 -17.96 46.77 24.82
N ASN A 136 -17.99 46.76 23.48
CA ASN A 136 -19.11 47.27 22.69
C ASN A 136 -19.38 46.36 21.48
N TRP A 137 -20.66 46.08 21.21
CA TRP A 137 -21.11 45.22 20.11
C TRP A 137 -20.73 45.74 18.71
N GLN A 138 -20.52 47.05 18.53
CA GLN A 138 -20.04 47.64 17.28
C GLN A 138 -18.66 47.09 16.86
N GLN A 139 -17.84 46.66 17.83
CA GLN A 139 -16.51 46.07 17.57
C GLN A 139 -16.60 44.72 16.84
N LEU A 140 -17.79 44.09 16.83
CA LEU A 140 -18.09 42.84 16.14
C LEU A 140 -19.09 43.03 14.98
N GLY A 141 -19.30 44.28 14.55
CA GLY A 141 -20.27 44.62 13.50
C GLY A 141 -21.74 44.63 13.96
N GLY A 142 -21.98 44.63 15.28
CA GLY A 142 -23.31 44.73 15.90
C GLY A 142 -23.75 46.17 16.16
N PRO A 143 -24.87 46.36 16.90
CA PRO A 143 -25.37 47.69 17.27
C PRO A 143 -24.37 48.43 18.18
N ASP A 144 -24.38 49.77 18.17
CA ASP A 144 -23.59 50.58 19.12
C ASP A 144 -24.20 50.50 20.51
N LEU A 145 -23.79 49.47 21.25
CA LEU A 145 -24.36 49.12 22.54
C LEU A 145 -23.27 48.50 23.42
N PRO A 146 -23.10 48.96 24.68
CA PRO A 146 -22.15 48.37 25.62
C PRO A 146 -22.46 46.89 25.89
N ILE A 147 -21.40 46.08 25.96
CA ILE A 147 -21.51 44.66 26.29
C ILE A 147 -21.61 44.50 27.80
N VAL A 148 -22.67 43.83 28.26
CA VAL A 148 -22.87 43.46 29.67
C VAL A 148 -22.61 41.96 29.81
N VAL A 149 -21.52 41.60 30.49
CA VAL A 149 -21.16 40.19 30.70
C VAL A 149 -21.88 39.64 31.93
N CYS A 150 -22.71 38.63 31.75
CA CYS A 150 -23.43 37.93 32.82
C CYS A 150 -22.82 36.55 33.04
N ILE A 151 -22.39 36.25 34.27
CA ILE A 151 -21.73 34.99 34.63
C ILE A 151 -22.38 34.35 35.85
N ARG A 152 -22.22 33.03 35.99
CA ARG A 152 -22.52 32.34 37.25
C ARG A 152 -21.48 32.67 38.30
N ASP A 153 -21.86 32.55 39.56
CA ASP A 153 -20.92 32.57 40.67
C ASP A 153 -19.89 31.42 40.60
N ALA A 154 -18.79 31.57 41.31
CA ALA A 154 -17.65 30.66 41.24
C ALA A 154 -17.93 29.25 41.82
N SER A 155 -19.07 29.04 42.49
CA SER A 155 -19.46 27.72 43.01
C SER A 155 -20.14 26.84 41.96
N ALA A 156 -20.55 27.41 40.82
CA ALA A 156 -21.21 26.66 39.75
C ALA A 156 -20.20 25.87 38.88
N GLY A 157 -20.48 24.60 38.60
CA GLY A 157 -19.62 23.78 37.73
C GLY A 157 -19.46 24.36 36.33
N THR A 158 -20.55 24.86 35.76
CA THR A 158 -20.57 25.50 34.44
C THR A 158 -19.73 26.79 34.39
N HIS A 159 -19.56 27.51 35.52
CA HIS A 159 -18.66 28.66 35.60
C HIS A 159 -17.20 28.24 35.39
N LEU A 160 -16.78 27.17 36.07
CA LEU A 160 -15.43 26.63 35.96
C LEU A 160 -15.19 26.01 34.58
N GLY A 161 -16.18 25.26 34.08
CA GLY A 161 -16.18 24.65 32.76
C GLY A 161 -16.06 25.66 31.63
N PHE A 162 -16.93 26.68 31.63
CA PHE A 162 -16.89 27.74 30.62
C PHE A 162 -15.57 28.53 30.67
N ARG A 163 -15.04 28.81 31.87
CA ARG A 163 -13.73 29.47 32.03
C ARG A 163 -12.60 28.64 31.42
N MET A 164 -12.64 27.33 31.60
CA MET A 164 -11.65 26.42 31.03
C MET A 164 -11.77 26.37 29.50
N MET A 165 -12.98 26.16 28.98
CA MET A 165 -13.23 25.93 27.56
C MET A 165 -13.13 27.22 26.71
N ALA A 166 -13.82 28.29 27.11
CA ALA A 166 -13.86 29.54 26.35
C ALA A 166 -12.66 30.46 26.66
N LEU A 167 -12.27 30.55 27.94
CA LEU A 167 -11.30 31.56 28.39
C LEU A 167 -9.87 31.06 28.50
N ASN A 168 -9.61 29.76 28.27
CA ASN A 168 -8.31 29.13 28.55
C ASN A 168 -7.82 29.41 29.98
N ASN A 169 -8.73 29.32 30.96
CA ASN A 169 -8.50 29.62 32.38
C ASN A 169 -8.16 31.09 32.73
N ASN A 170 -8.29 32.04 31.80
CA ASN A 170 -8.20 33.46 32.14
C ASN A 170 -9.35 33.90 33.06
N THR A 171 -9.13 34.98 33.81
CA THR A 171 -10.14 35.57 34.68
C THR A 171 -11.25 36.24 33.87
N TYR A 172 -12.49 36.12 34.35
CA TYR A 172 -13.62 36.87 33.81
C TYR A 172 -13.41 38.38 33.96
N ALA A 173 -14.12 39.15 33.14
CA ALA A 173 -14.14 40.61 33.17
C ALA A 173 -14.47 41.13 34.57
N ALA A 174 -13.71 42.12 35.06
CA ALA A 174 -13.87 42.65 36.42
C ALA A 174 -15.25 43.30 36.67
N ASN A 175 -15.93 43.73 35.60
CA ASN A 175 -17.26 44.33 35.62
C ASN A 175 -18.39 43.33 35.28
N ALA A 176 -18.12 42.02 35.24
CA ALA A 176 -19.14 41.01 34.97
C ALA A 176 -20.19 40.97 36.10
N GLN A 177 -21.46 40.86 35.73
CA GLN A 177 -22.57 40.66 36.67
C GLN A 177 -22.65 39.19 37.07
N VAL A 178 -22.63 38.91 38.38
CA VAL A 178 -22.57 37.56 38.94
C VAL A 178 -23.95 37.11 39.43
N PHE A 179 -24.39 35.92 39.04
CA PHE A 179 -25.68 35.35 39.38
C PHE A 179 -25.56 33.98 40.05
N THR A 180 -26.41 33.73 41.05
CA THR A 180 -26.42 32.47 41.81
C THR A 180 -27.25 31.35 41.18
N GLY A 181 -28.00 31.61 40.12
CA GLY A 181 -28.82 30.61 39.44
C GLY A 181 -28.92 30.83 37.94
N TYR A 182 -29.01 29.75 37.17
CA TYR A 182 -29.04 29.80 35.71
C TYR A 182 -30.26 30.55 35.15
N ARG A 183 -31.43 30.40 35.78
CA ARG A 183 -32.63 31.13 35.39
C ARG A 183 -32.50 32.64 35.64
N ALA A 184 -31.92 33.04 36.78
CA ALA A 184 -31.68 34.45 37.07
C ALA A 184 -30.66 35.08 36.10
N LEU A 185 -29.65 34.31 35.68
CA LEU A 185 -28.72 34.72 34.62
C LEU A 185 -29.45 34.89 33.28
N ALA A 186 -30.28 33.91 32.90
CA ALA A 186 -31.10 33.96 31.69
C ALA A 186 -32.05 35.17 31.69
N ASP A 187 -32.77 35.41 32.80
CA ASP A 187 -33.65 36.57 32.98
C ASP A 187 -32.88 37.89 32.84
N ALA A 188 -31.66 37.97 33.40
CA ALA A 188 -30.83 39.17 33.31
C ALA A 188 -30.32 39.45 31.89
N VAL A 189 -30.00 38.40 31.12
CA VAL A 189 -29.63 38.53 29.69
C VAL A 189 -30.85 38.92 28.85
N ALA A 190 -32.01 38.32 29.12
CA ALA A 190 -33.27 38.63 28.45
C ALA A 190 -33.76 40.07 28.72
N ALA A 191 -33.46 40.64 29.89
CA ALA A 191 -33.87 41.99 30.27
C ALA A 191 -32.96 43.11 29.72
N GLN A 192 -31.72 42.80 29.33
CA GLN A 192 -30.71 43.78 28.95
C GLN A 192 -30.29 43.61 27.48
N PRO A 193 -30.62 44.54 26.56
CA PRO A 193 -30.29 44.41 25.13
C PRO A 193 -28.81 44.19 24.82
N GLY A 194 -27.91 44.69 25.67
CA GLY A 194 -26.46 44.58 25.52
C GLY A 194 -25.84 43.36 26.19
N ALA A 195 -26.63 42.51 26.85
CA ALA A 195 -26.12 41.43 27.66
C ALA A 195 -25.75 40.18 26.86
N ILE A 196 -24.71 39.50 27.35
CA ILE A 196 -24.25 38.19 26.91
C ILE A 196 -23.99 37.33 28.15
N GLY A 197 -24.39 36.07 28.08
CA GLY A 197 -24.12 35.09 29.13
C GLY A 197 -23.97 33.69 28.55
N TYR A 198 -23.96 32.70 29.44
CA TYR A 198 -23.95 31.30 29.06
C TYR A 198 -24.93 30.49 29.91
N VAL A 199 -25.59 29.51 29.29
CA VAL A 199 -26.62 28.68 29.93
C VAL A 199 -26.53 27.22 29.46
N GLY A 200 -27.14 26.32 30.22
CA GLY A 200 -27.35 24.93 29.80
C GLY A 200 -28.39 24.82 28.68
N MET A 201 -28.47 23.63 28.05
CA MET A 201 -29.34 23.40 26.90
C MET A 201 -30.84 23.56 27.22
N ASP A 202 -31.23 23.30 28.47
CA ASP A 202 -32.60 23.45 28.99
C ASP A 202 -33.13 24.88 28.95
N LEU A 203 -32.24 25.89 29.00
CA LEU A 203 -32.59 27.30 29.01
C LEU A 203 -32.40 27.99 27.65
N LEU A 204 -32.02 27.26 26.60
CA LEU A 204 -31.87 27.86 25.26
C LEU A 204 -33.20 28.39 24.70
N ALA A 205 -34.32 27.79 25.10
CA ALA A 205 -35.66 28.22 24.74
C ALA A 205 -36.27 29.24 25.72
N HIS A 206 -35.47 29.78 26.65
CA HIS A 206 -35.96 30.80 27.58
C HIS A 206 -36.42 32.04 26.81
N PRO A 207 -37.64 32.57 27.08
CA PRO A 207 -38.13 33.77 26.40
C PRO A 207 -37.15 34.94 26.54
N GLY A 208 -36.96 35.72 25.48
CA GLY A 208 -36.06 36.87 25.48
C GLY A 208 -34.58 36.55 25.19
N LEU A 209 -34.22 35.27 24.98
CA LEU A 209 -32.86 34.87 24.63
C LEU A 209 -32.71 34.47 23.16
N HIS A 210 -31.54 34.77 22.61
CA HIS A 210 -31.05 34.22 21.35
C HIS A 210 -29.76 33.45 21.59
N SER A 211 -29.74 32.16 21.24
CA SER A 211 -28.53 31.33 21.30
C SER A 211 -27.67 31.57 20.06
N VAL A 212 -26.40 31.88 20.27
CA VAL A 212 -25.45 32.19 19.20
C VAL A 212 -24.65 30.94 18.82
N ALA A 213 -24.49 30.67 17.52
CA ALA A 213 -23.62 29.60 17.04
C ALA A 213 -22.16 29.95 17.30
N ILE A 214 -21.33 28.96 17.63
CA ILE A 214 -19.89 29.19 17.89
C ILE A 214 -19.10 28.67 16.70
N ASN A 215 -18.32 29.54 16.06
CA ASN A 215 -17.63 29.25 14.80
C ASN A 215 -18.59 28.68 13.72
N GLY A 216 -19.86 29.10 13.73
CA GLY A 216 -20.89 28.60 12.81
C GLY A 216 -21.56 27.28 13.23
N ILE A 217 -21.21 26.72 14.38
CA ILE A 217 -21.78 25.46 14.90
C ILE A 217 -22.86 25.78 15.95
N PRO A 218 -24.15 25.46 15.72
CA PRO A 218 -25.21 25.71 16.69
C PRO A 218 -25.15 24.71 17.85
N LEU A 219 -25.67 25.09 19.02
CA LEU A 219 -25.83 24.17 20.14
C LEU A 219 -27.10 23.33 19.98
N THR A 220 -26.95 22.05 19.65
CA THR A 220 -28.04 21.08 19.52
C THR A 220 -27.64 19.74 20.16
N GLU A 221 -28.61 18.87 20.45
CA GLU A 221 -28.32 17.53 20.96
C GLU A 221 -27.39 16.76 20.00
N VAL A 222 -27.60 16.91 18.69
CA VAL A 222 -26.81 16.27 17.64
C VAL A 222 -25.37 16.76 17.69
N THR A 223 -25.15 18.08 17.66
CA THR A 223 -23.80 18.66 17.64
C THR A 223 -23.00 18.41 18.92
N VAL A 224 -23.70 18.29 20.06
CA VAL A 224 -23.08 17.92 21.35
C VAL A 224 -22.70 16.45 21.35
N HIS A 225 -23.62 15.58 20.93
CA HIS A 225 -23.39 14.15 20.86
C HIS A 225 -22.28 13.79 19.84
N GLU A 226 -22.22 14.46 18.69
CA GLU A 226 -21.18 14.28 17.68
C GLU A 226 -19.82 14.88 18.08
N GLY A 227 -19.76 15.63 19.19
CA GLY A 227 -18.53 16.25 19.69
C GLY A 227 -17.99 17.37 18.80
N VAL A 228 -18.84 17.96 17.96
CA VAL A 228 -18.47 19.06 17.05
C VAL A 228 -18.72 20.44 17.67
N TYR A 229 -19.63 20.54 18.65
CA TYR A 229 -19.83 21.80 19.39
C TYR A 229 -18.66 22.04 20.37
N PRO A 230 -18.09 23.25 20.42
CA PRO A 230 -16.82 23.48 21.12
C PRO A 230 -16.92 23.49 22.66
N TYR A 231 -18.07 23.86 23.23
CA TYR A 231 -18.24 23.98 24.69
C TYR A 231 -19.08 22.84 25.24
N VAL A 232 -18.48 21.65 25.27
CA VAL A 232 -19.11 20.42 25.77
C VAL A 232 -18.25 19.79 26.85
N GLU A 233 -18.87 19.52 28.01
CA GLU A 233 -18.27 18.67 29.05
C GLU A 233 -18.83 17.25 28.96
N SER A 234 -17.95 16.25 29.07
CA SER A 234 -18.36 14.86 29.20
C SER A 234 -18.48 14.50 30.68
N LEU A 235 -19.64 14.02 31.13
CA LEU A 235 -19.83 13.59 32.52
C LEU A 235 -19.44 12.10 32.64
N LEU A 236 -18.29 11.84 33.24
CA LEU A 236 -17.68 10.51 33.33
C LEU A 236 -17.78 9.96 34.74
N LEU A 237 -18.28 8.72 34.87
CA LEU A 237 -18.33 7.98 36.12
C LEU A 237 -17.17 7.00 36.17
N TYR A 238 -16.18 7.26 37.02
CA TYR A 238 -14.99 6.43 37.21
C TYR A 238 -15.17 5.48 38.39
N THR A 239 -14.85 4.21 38.19
CA THR A 239 -14.85 3.16 39.22
C THR A 239 -13.63 2.26 39.11
N ARG A 240 -13.32 1.51 40.18
CA ARG A 240 -12.30 0.45 40.17
C ARG A 240 -12.86 -0.79 39.45
N VAL A 241 -12.05 -1.46 38.63
CA VAL A 241 -12.45 -2.69 37.89
C VAL A 241 -12.85 -3.82 38.83
N LYS A 242 -12.19 -3.92 39.99
CA LYS A 242 -12.59 -4.74 41.13
C LYS A 242 -13.04 -3.81 42.24
N ALA A 243 -14.26 -3.27 42.14
CA ALA A 243 -14.83 -2.44 43.21
C ALA A 243 -15.00 -3.30 44.47
N ALA A 244 -14.68 -2.72 45.64
CA ALA A 244 -14.90 -3.36 46.92
C ALA A 244 -16.41 -3.47 47.25
N ASP A 245 -17.20 -2.50 46.76
CA ASP A 245 -18.65 -2.42 46.94
C ASP A 245 -19.38 -2.56 45.58
N PRO A 246 -20.32 -3.51 45.42
CA PRO A 246 -21.20 -3.63 44.25
C PRO A 246 -22.06 -2.39 43.98
N SER A 247 -22.30 -1.53 44.98
CA SER A 247 -23.21 -0.37 44.90
C SER A 247 -22.73 0.68 43.90
N ALA A 248 -21.42 0.89 43.76
CA ALA A 248 -20.86 1.80 42.76
C ALA A 248 -21.15 1.31 41.33
N GLU A 249 -21.04 0.00 41.09
CA GLU A 249 -21.35 -0.58 39.79
C GLU A 249 -22.85 -0.54 39.50
N ARG A 250 -23.69 -0.83 40.49
CA ARG A 250 -25.15 -0.73 40.37
C ARG A 250 -25.58 0.71 40.07
N PHE A 251 -24.93 1.69 40.69
CA PHE A 251 -25.18 3.10 40.42
C PHE A 251 -24.82 3.43 38.96
N VAL A 252 -23.64 3.03 38.48
CA VAL A 252 -23.27 3.21 37.07
C VAL A 252 -24.28 2.55 36.12
N GLN A 253 -24.72 1.33 36.42
CA GLN A 253 -25.73 0.62 35.62
C GLN A 253 -27.08 1.34 35.61
N LEU A 254 -27.51 1.89 36.75
CA LEU A 254 -28.74 2.69 36.84
C LEU A 254 -28.63 3.95 35.97
N VAL A 255 -27.52 4.70 36.09
CA VAL A 255 -27.32 5.93 35.30
C VAL A 255 -27.35 5.61 33.80
N ARG A 256 -26.81 4.47 33.39
CA ARG A 256 -26.80 3.97 32.00
C ARG A 256 -28.11 3.31 31.56
N SER A 257 -29.09 3.14 32.44
CA SER A 257 -30.39 2.55 32.10
C SER A 257 -31.31 3.57 31.43
N PRO A 258 -32.36 3.14 30.70
CA PRO A 258 -33.35 4.06 30.13
C PRO A 258 -33.96 5.03 31.16
N ALA A 259 -34.20 4.56 32.38
CA ALA A 259 -34.71 5.42 33.46
C ALA A 259 -33.68 6.46 33.92
N GLY A 260 -32.41 6.08 34.04
CA GLY A 260 -31.32 7.02 34.37
C GLY A 260 -31.10 8.04 33.26
N GLN A 261 -31.16 7.61 31.99
CA GLN A 261 -31.00 8.50 30.83
C GLN A 261 -32.19 9.44 30.65
N GLU A 262 -33.40 9.06 31.08
CA GLU A 262 -34.53 9.99 31.16
C GLU A 262 -34.29 11.10 32.19
N VAL A 263 -33.70 10.78 33.35
CA VAL A 263 -33.28 11.79 34.33
C VAL A 263 -32.20 12.71 33.76
N VAL A 264 -31.21 12.16 33.05
CA VAL A 264 -30.16 12.95 32.36
C VAL A 264 -30.79 13.94 31.39
N ARG A 265 -31.71 13.49 30.53
CA ARG A 265 -32.44 14.35 29.58
C ARG A 265 -33.29 15.40 30.28
N ALA A 266 -34.02 15.02 31.32
CA ALA A 266 -34.89 15.92 32.09
C ALA A 266 -34.11 17.01 32.85
N CYS A 267 -32.80 16.85 33.02
CA CYS A 267 -31.92 17.86 33.61
C CYS A 267 -31.21 18.72 32.56
N GLY A 268 -31.57 18.62 31.27
CA GLY A 268 -30.96 19.43 30.22
C GLY A 268 -29.62 18.91 29.70
N PHE A 269 -29.23 17.67 30.06
CA PHE A 269 -28.03 17.04 29.54
C PHE A 269 -28.36 16.14 28.34
N VAL A 270 -27.41 15.99 27.42
CA VAL A 270 -27.53 15.07 26.29
C VAL A 270 -27.23 13.66 26.77
N THR A 271 -28.11 12.71 26.44
CA THR A 271 -28.01 11.33 26.89
C THR A 271 -26.77 10.62 26.34
N ALA A 272 -26.21 9.71 27.13
CA ALA A 272 -25.07 8.88 26.78
C ALA A 272 -25.44 7.60 26.01
N ASP A 273 -26.74 7.39 25.75
CA ASP A 273 -27.26 6.31 24.92
C ASP A 273 -27.09 6.61 23.43
N LEU A 274 -26.00 6.08 22.87
CA LEU A 274 -26.02 5.50 21.54
C LEU A 274 -26.92 4.26 21.59
N GLY A 275 -28.12 4.31 21.00
CA GLY A 275 -28.77 3.08 20.57
C GLY A 275 -27.83 2.28 19.64
N PRO A 276 -28.09 0.98 19.38
CA PRO A 276 -27.38 0.29 18.30
C PRO A 276 -27.45 1.16 17.04
N LEU A 277 -26.33 1.29 16.32
CA LEU A 277 -26.28 2.05 15.07
C LEU A 277 -27.53 1.71 14.27
N ARG A 278 -28.35 2.72 13.99
CA ARG A 278 -29.52 2.52 13.14
C ARG A 278 -29.02 1.95 11.81
N ALA A 279 -29.81 1.12 11.14
CA ALA A 279 -29.37 0.46 9.91
C ALA A 279 -28.80 1.45 8.86
N ASN A 280 -29.33 2.67 8.80
CA ASN A 280 -28.80 3.76 7.99
C ASN A 280 -27.42 4.26 8.45
N GLN A 281 -27.15 4.38 9.75
CA GLN A 281 -25.83 4.77 10.28
C GLN A 281 -24.79 3.67 10.01
N ILE A 282 -25.14 2.39 10.18
CA ILE A 282 -24.26 1.27 9.79
C ILE A 282 -23.96 1.33 8.30
N PHE A 283 -24.99 1.56 7.49
CA PHE A 283 -24.87 1.69 6.04
C PHE A 283 -23.89 2.81 5.68
N PHE A 284 -24.11 4.04 6.17
CA PHE A 284 -23.22 5.17 5.86
C PHE A 284 -21.81 4.97 6.40
N LEU A 285 -21.65 4.45 7.62
CA LEU A 285 -20.33 4.11 8.19
C LEU A 285 -19.58 3.11 7.31
N LEU A 286 -20.26 2.04 6.86
CA LEU A 286 -19.65 1.02 6.02
C LEU A 286 -19.21 1.60 4.67
N PHE A 287 -20.06 2.40 4.02
CA PHE A 287 -19.70 3.07 2.77
C PHE A 287 -18.60 4.12 2.94
N GLN A 288 -18.58 4.85 4.06
CA GLN A 288 -17.54 5.83 4.36
C GLN A 288 -16.19 5.15 4.62
N VAL A 289 -16.17 4.05 5.37
CA VAL A 289 -14.94 3.27 5.59
C VAL A 289 -14.47 2.61 4.30
N LEU A 290 -15.36 1.98 3.52
CA LEU A 290 -15.01 1.36 2.24
C LEU A 290 -14.56 2.40 1.20
N GLY A 291 -15.26 3.53 1.12
CA GLY A 291 -14.93 4.64 0.22
C GLY A 291 -13.60 5.30 0.59
N GLY A 292 -13.38 5.59 1.87
CA GLY A 292 -12.11 6.11 2.37
C GLY A 292 -10.96 5.11 2.15
N LEU A 293 -11.19 3.81 2.33
CA LEU A 293 -10.22 2.77 2.03
C LEU A 293 -9.92 2.68 0.52
N ALA A 294 -10.94 2.78 -0.33
CA ALA A 294 -10.76 2.80 -1.78
C ALA A 294 -9.94 4.02 -2.23
N LEU A 295 -10.23 5.22 -1.70
CA LEU A 295 -9.43 6.43 -1.92
C LEU A 295 -8.00 6.25 -1.44
N PHE A 296 -7.80 5.63 -0.27
CA PHE A 296 -6.47 5.36 0.28
C PHE A 296 -5.65 4.45 -0.66
N ILE A 297 -6.23 3.32 -1.06
CA ILE A 297 -5.58 2.33 -1.94
C ILE A 297 -5.34 2.92 -3.33
N TYR A 298 -6.31 3.65 -3.88
CA TYR A 298 -6.17 4.30 -5.18
C TYR A 298 -5.08 5.38 -5.15
N GLY A 299 -5.06 6.22 -4.11
CA GLY A 299 -4.02 7.22 -3.90
C GLY A 299 -2.62 6.60 -3.83
N MET A 300 -2.46 5.51 -3.08
CA MET A 300 -1.24 4.70 -3.07
C MET A 300 -0.86 4.19 -4.47
N HIS A 301 -1.83 3.66 -5.23
CA HIS A 301 -1.57 3.12 -6.57
C HIS A 301 -1.10 4.19 -7.55
N VAL A 302 -1.79 5.34 -7.58
CA VAL A 302 -1.43 6.48 -8.43
C VAL A 302 -0.05 7.02 -8.03
N MET A 303 0.19 7.25 -6.74
CA MET A 303 1.47 7.73 -6.22
C MET A 303 2.63 6.83 -6.68
N THR A 304 2.52 5.54 -6.41
CA THR A 304 3.56 4.56 -6.70
C THR A 304 3.80 4.41 -8.21
N ARG A 305 2.73 4.30 -9.01
CA ARG A 305 2.85 4.20 -10.48
C ARG A 305 3.53 5.44 -11.07
N SER A 306 3.15 6.63 -10.60
CA SER A 306 3.66 7.88 -11.15
C SER A 306 5.09 8.18 -10.71
N LEU A 307 5.47 7.85 -9.46
CA LEU A 307 6.87 7.86 -9.04
C LEU A 307 7.73 6.89 -9.86
N ARG A 308 7.21 5.69 -10.15
CA ARG A 308 7.89 4.71 -11.00
C ARG A 308 8.10 5.23 -12.43
N THR A 309 7.07 5.82 -13.04
CA THR A 309 7.20 6.42 -14.39
C THR A 309 8.17 7.60 -14.38
N ALA A 310 8.11 8.46 -13.35
CA ALA A 310 9.02 9.59 -13.20
C ALA A 310 10.50 9.17 -13.00
N ALA A 311 10.73 7.97 -12.45
CA ALA A 311 12.08 7.39 -12.28
C ALA A 311 12.69 6.85 -13.60
N GLY A 312 11.87 6.50 -14.59
CA GLY A 312 12.28 6.24 -15.99
C GLY A 312 13.38 5.17 -16.18
N SER A 313 14.33 5.45 -17.08
CA SER A 313 15.45 4.57 -17.47
C SER A 313 16.40 4.18 -16.32
N SER A 314 16.33 4.89 -15.19
CA SER A 314 17.15 4.62 -13.99
C SER A 314 16.86 3.24 -13.38
N LEU A 315 15.64 2.70 -13.54
CA LEU A 315 15.31 1.37 -13.02
C LEU A 315 16.14 0.26 -13.70
N ARG A 316 16.54 0.46 -14.97
CA ARG A 316 17.38 -0.47 -15.75
C ARG A 316 18.84 -0.46 -15.32
N SER A 317 19.41 0.69 -14.97
CA SER A 317 20.78 0.76 -14.44
C SER A 317 20.89 0.22 -13.01
N ILE A 318 19.82 0.40 -12.22
CA ILE A 318 19.71 -0.12 -10.84
C ILE A 318 19.68 -1.67 -10.84
N LEU A 319 19.05 -2.31 -11.84
CA LEU A 319 19.06 -3.77 -12.06
C LEU A 319 20.47 -4.37 -12.20
N ALA A 320 21.36 -3.73 -12.95
CA ALA A 320 22.74 -4.20 -13.14
C ALA A 320 23.60 -4.10 -11.87
N SER A 321 23.20 -3.26 -10.90
CA SER A 321 23.89 -3.14 -9.61
C SER A 321 23.44 -4.19 -8.59
N ALA A 322 22.24 -4.76 -8.76
CA ALA A 322 21.58 -5.66 -7.81
C ALA A 322 22.36 -6.94 -7.50
N THR A 323 23.18 -7.41 -8.45
CA THR A 323 23.87 -8.71 -8.38
C THR A 323 25.33 -8.61 -7.94
N ARG A 324 25.85 -7.39 -7.69
CA ARG A 324 27.28 -7.17 -7.38
C ARG A 324 27.69 -7.66 -5.99
N SER A 325 26.88 -7.42 -4.98
CA SER A 325 27.09 -7.92 -3.62
C SER A 325 25.78 -7.96 -2.84
N ARG A 326 25.77 -8.64 -1.68
CA ARG A 326 24.58 -8.72 -0.82
C ARG A 326 24.06 -7.34 -0.39
N GLY A 327 24.97 -6.40 -0.08
CA GLY A 327 24.60 -5.03 0.27
C GLY A 327 23.94 -4.26 -0.88
N HIS A 328 24.51 -4.36 -2.09
CA HIS A 328 23.89 -3.78 -3.29
C HIS A 328 22.53 -4.41 -3.59
N GLY A 329 22.39 -5.72 -3.36
CA GLY A 329 21.12 -6.41 -3.45
C GLY A 329 20.06 -5.85 -2.50
N VAL A 330 20.40 -5.59 -1.24
CA VAL A 330 19.48 -4.96 -0.27
C VAL A 330 19.08 -3.56 -0.74
N ILE A 331 20.03 -2.72 -1.15
CA ILE A 331 19.74 -1.36 -1.65
C ILE A 331 18.83 -1.41 -2.87
N PHE A 332 19.14 -2.27 -3.85
CA PHE A 332 18.31 -2.50 -5.02
C PHE A 332 16.89 -2.90 -4.62
N GLY A 333 16.77 -3.88 -3.73
CA GLY A 333 15.50 -4.32 -3.17
C GLY A 333 14.74 -3.16 -2.54
N THR A 334 15.38 -2.35 -1.71
CA THR A 334 14.74 -1.20 -1.04
C THR A 334 14.20 -0.18 -2.03
N VAL A 335 14.95 0.16 -3.08
CA VAL A 335 14.46 1.07 -4.12
C VAL A 335 13.27 0.47 -4.86
N VAL A 336 13.37 -0.79 -5.28
CA VAL A 336 12.27 -1.47 -5.99
C VAL A 336 11.04 -1.63 -5.10
N GLY A 337 11.22 -2.00 -3.83
CA GLY A 337 10.14 -2.15 -2.86
C GLY A 337 9.45 -0.82 -2.55
N PHE A 338 10.18 0.29 -2.55
CA PHE A 338 9.57 1.61 -2.41
C PHE A 338 8.73 1.99 -3.65
N LEU A 339 9.24 1.70 -4.86
CA LEU A 339 8.61 2.06 -6.13
C LEU A 339 7.54 1.09 -6.63
N ALA A 340 7.54 -0.16 -6.17
CA ALA A 340 6.63 -1.21 -6.66
C ALA A 340 5.82 -1.86 -5.53
N HIS A 341 6.09 -1.52 -4.27
CA HIS A 341 5.65 -2.26 -3.09
C HIS A 341 6.19 -3.69 -3.03
N THR A 342 6.20 -4.25 -1.82
CA THR A 342 6.71 -5.59 -1.57
C THR A 342 6.08 -6.63 -2.51
N GLY A 343 4.77 -6.68 -2.65
CA GLY A 343 4.10 -7.68 -3.50
C GLY A 343 4.57 -7.68 -4.96
N ALA A 344 4.54 -6.52 -5.63
CA ALA A 344 4.94 -6.45 -7.03
C ALA A 344 6.48 -6.55 -7.20
N ALA A 345 7.26 -6.03 -6.25
CA ALA A 345 8.72 -6.18 -6.24
C ALA A 345 9.15 -7.65 -6.23
N ILE A 346 8.56 -8.46 -5.34
CA ILE A 346 8.89 -9.88 -5.25
C ILE A 346 8.39 -10.65 -6.48
N THR A 347 7.20 -10.34 -7.01
CA THR A 347 6.72 -10.95 -8.27
C THR A 347 7.64 -10.64 -9.44
N MET A 348 8.16 -9.42 -9.52
CA MET A 348 9.14 -9.03 -10.55
C MET A 348 10.47 -9.80 -10.38
N LEU A 349 10.99 -9.90 -9.15
CA LEU A 349 12.18 -10.71 -8.86
C LEU A 349 11.96 -12.19 -9.21
N ALA A 350 10.78 -12.74 -8.91
CA ALA A 350 10.39 -14.09 -9.28
C ALA A 350 10.38 -14.26 -10.82
N GLY A 351 9.88 -13.27 -11.56
CA GLY A 351 9.95 -13.19 -13.02
C GLY A 351 11.38 -13.24 -13.55
N PHE A 352 12.30 -12.46 -12.99
CA PHE A 352 13.71 -12.50 -13.39
C PHE A 352 14.38 -13.85 -13.14
N ILE A 353 14.01 -14.53 -12.05
CA ILE A 353 14.49 -15.89 -11.78
C ILE A 353 13.89 -16.89 -12.77
N ASN A 354 12.59 -16.76 -13.08
CA ASN A 354 11.92 -17.59 -14.07
C ASN A 354 12.58 -17.46 -15.45
N ALA A 355 12.98 -16.24 -15.82
CA ALA A 355 13.67 -15.90 -17.06
C ALA A 355 15.13 -16.39 -17.13
N GLY A 356 15.73 -16.76 -15.99
CA GLY A 356 17.15 -17.13 -15.90
C GLY A 356 18.11 -15.95 -15.87
N VAL A 357 17.59 -14.72 -15.74
CA VAL A 357 18.37 -13.49 -15.59
C VAL A 357 19.03 -13.44 -14.21
N MET A 358 18.38 -14.02 -13.21
CA MET A 358 18.83 -14.02 -11.83
C MET A 358 18.71 -15.42 -11.20
N THR A 359 19.67 -15.79 -10.37
CA THR A 359 19.56 -16.99 -9.53
C THR A 359 18.78 -16.69 -8.26
N LEU A 360 18.23 -17.73 -7.62
CA LEU A 360 17.59 -17.58 -6.31
C LEU A 360 18.54 -16.97 -5.27
N GLU A 361 19.80 -17.38 -5.29
CA GLU A 361 20.85 -16.89 -4.38
C GLU A 361 21.06 -15.38 -4.50
N GLN A 362 21.09 -14.89 -5.74
CA GLN A 362 21.23 -13.46 -6.01
C GLN A 362 19.97 -12.69 -5.59
N ALA A 363 18.79 -13.31 -5.63
CA ALA A 363 17.51 -12.67 -5.31
C ALA A 363 17.22 -12.52 -3.80
N ILE A 364 17.84 -13.31 -2.92
CA ILE A 364 17.56 -13.24 -1.47
C ILE A 364 17.79 -11.84 -0.88
N ALA A 365 18.91 -11.21 -1.21
CA ALA A 365 19.22 -9.88 -0.67
C ALA A 365 18.23 -8.80 -1.18
N PRO A 366 17.89 -8.74 -2.48
CA PRO A 366 16.77 -7.93 -2.97
C PRO A 366 15.42 -8.22 -2.34
N VAL A 367 15.10 -9.48 -2.05
CA VAL A 367 13.86 -9.84 -1.33
C VAL A 367 13.84 -9.16 0.05
N PHE A 368 14.94 -9.21 0.80
CA PHE A 368 15.02 -8.55 2.11
C PHE A 368 14.89 -7.03 1.98
N GLY A 369 15.62 -6.45 1.03
CA GLY A 369 15.58 -5.03 0.72
C GLY A 369 14.18 -4.52 0.35
N ALA A 370 13.41 -5.29 -0.45
CA ALA A 370 12.07 -4.90 -0.90
C ALA A 370 11.10 -4.66 0.26
N ASN A 371 11.24 -5.43 1.34
CA ASN A 371 10.43 -5.24 2.55
C ASN A 371 10.81 -3.93 3.28
N ILE A 372 12.10 -3.55 3.30
CA ILE A 372 12.53 -2.24 3.82
C ILE A 372 11.93 -1.10 2.98
N GLY A 373 11.92 -1.25 1.65
CA GLY A 373 11.44 -0.22 0.71
C GLY A 373 9.99 0.20 0.96
N THR A 374 9.10 -0.78 1.23
CA THR A 374 7.68 -0.48 1.48
C THR A 374 7.46 0.28 2.78
N THR A 375 8.39 0.19 3.74
CA THR A 375 8.32 0.97 4.98
C THR A 375 8.47 2.48 4.72
N LEU A 376 9.26 2.86 3.71
CA LEU A 376 9.47 4.27 3.35
C LEU A 376 8.17 4.93 2.86
N SER A 377 7.33 4.20 2.13
CA SER A 377 6.01 4.69 1.73
C SER A 377 5.11 4.96 2.94
N MET A 378 5.15 4.11 3.96
CA MET A 378 4.37 4.29 5.20
C MET A 378 4.92 5.36 6.13
N GLN A 379 6.24 5.59 6.10
CA GLN A 379 6.86 6.71 6.79
C GLN A 379 6.32 8.04 6.28
N LEU A 380 6.20 8.22 4.96
CA LEU A 380 5.61 9.42 4.36
C LEU A 380 4.19 9.71 4.88
N VAL A 381 3.37 8.66 5.05
CA VAL A 381 2.00 8.80 5.59
C VAL A 381 2.00 9.25 7.06
N SER A 382 3.01 8.84 7.84
CA SER A 382 3.06 9.08 9.28
C SER A 382 3.37 10.51 9.72
N PHE A 383 3.79 11.39 8.80
CA PHE A 383 4.28 12.74 9.14
C PHE A 383 3.20 13.78 9.45
N ARG A 384 1.98 13.37 9.83
CA ARG A 384 0.82 14.26 10.10
C ARG A 384 0.62 15.34 9.02
N ILE A 385 0.79 14.96 7.75
CA ILE A 385 0.63 15.86 6.60
C ILE A 385 -0.86 15.98 6.22
N THR A 386 -1.79 15.61 7.11
CA THR A 386 -3.22 15.56 6.77
C THR A 386 -3.76 16.93 6.35
N ASP A 387 -3.25 18.00 6.95
CA ASP A 387 -3.65 19.38 6.64
C ASP A 387 -3.20 19.85 5.25
N TYR A 388 -2.22 19.16 4.65
CA TYR A 388 -1.69 19.49 3.33
C TYR A 388 -2.23 18.59 2.21
N CYS A 389 -3.20 17.71 2.49
CA CYS A 389 -3.76 16.82 1.47
C CYS A 389 -4.38 17.62 0.31
N TRP A 390 -5.12 18.69 0.61
CA TRP A 390 -5.73 19.58 -0.38
C TRP A 390 -4.68 20.35 -1.19
N ALA A 391 -3.61 20.81 -0.54
CA ALA A 391 -2.49 21.47 -1.22
C ALA A 391 -1.76 20.51 -2.17
N ALA A 392 -1.54 19.26 -1.74
CA ALA A 392 -0.92 18.23 -2.59
C ALA A 392 -1.78 17.89 -3.81
N ILE A 393 -3.11 17.79 -3.65
CA ILE A 393 -4.04 17.58 -4.77
C ILE A 393 -4.03 18.80 -5.71
N GLY A 394 -4.15 20.01 -5.17
CA GLY A 394 -4.20 21.23 -5.97
C GLY A 394 -2.90 21.48 -6.75
N ILE A 395 -1.75 21.44 -6.08
CA ILE A 395 -0.43 21.58 -6.71
C ILE A 395 -0.19 20.45 -7.71
N GLY A 396 -0.52 19.21 -7.33
CA GLY A 396 -0.36 18.05 -8.21
C GLY A 396 -1.17 18.18 -9.50
N PHE A 397 -2.43 18.64 -9.39
CA PHE A 397 -3.29 18.92 -10.54
C PHE A 397 -2.74 20.05 -11.41
N LEU A 398 -2.27 21.15 -10.81
CA LEU A 398 -1.65 22.24 -11.57
C LEU A 398 -0.38 21.78 -12.29
N LEU A 399 0.43 20.92 -11.67
CA LEU A 399 1.61 20.34 -12.29
C LEU A 399 1.27 19.42 -13.47
N ASP A 400 0.22 18.59 -13.37
CA ASP A 400 -0.19 17.74 -14.50
C ASP A 400 -0.86 18.56 -15.62
N ALA A 401 -1.69 19.54 -15.27
CA ALA A 401 -2.50 20.30 -16.23
C ALA A 401 -1.73 21.40 -16.96
N LEU A 402 -0.78 22.08 -16.30
CA LEU A 402 -0.13 23.29 -16.84
C LEU A 402 1.30 23.06 -17.33
N ILE A 403 1.98 21.99 -16.88
CA ILE A 403 3.41 21.79 -17.18
C ILE A 403 3.57 20.82 -18.36
N PRO A 404 4.26 21.19 -19.45
CA PRO A 404 4.43 20.33 -20.61
C PRO A 404 5.42 19.18 -20.40
N SER A 405 6.27 19.24 -19.36
CA SER A 405 7.27 18.21 -19.07
C SER A 405 6.62 16.94 -18.50
N GLU A 406 6.73 15.82 -19.23
CA GLU A 406 6.18 14.52 -18.82
C GLU A 406 6.65 14.08 -17.43
N ARG A 407 7.92 14.30 -17.08
CA ARG A 407 8.46 13.94 -15.76
C ARG A 407 7.81 14.73 -14.64
N LEU A 408 7.61 16.04 -14.81
CA LEU A 408 6.97 16.89 -13.81
C LEU A 408 5.46 16.62 -13.72
N ARG A 409 4.81 16.30 -14.83
CA ARG A 409 3.41 15.84 -14.82
C ARG A 409 3.24 14.56 -14.01
N LYS A 410 4.13 13.58 -14.20
CA LYS A 410 4.13 12.35 -13.39
C LYS A 410 4.45 12.62 -11.92
N LEU A 411 5.27 13.62 -11.60
CA LEU A 411 5.44 14.07 -10.23
C LEU A 411 4.15 14.73 -9.69
N GLY A 412 3.42 15.45 -10.53
CA GLY A 412 2.09 15.99 -10.24
C GLY A 412 1.07 14.90 -9.93
N ASP A 413 0.95 13.88 -10.79
CA ASP A 413 0.13 12.68 -10.53
C ASP A 413 0.51 12.02 -9.19
N ALA A 414 1.81 11.96 -8.89
CA ALA A 414 2.28 11.37 -7.63
C ALA A 414 1.82 12.18 -6.41
N LEU A 415 1.83 13.52 -6.50
CA LEU A 415 1.30 14.42 -5.46
C LEU A 415 -0.23 14.32 -5.31
N ILE A 416 -0.97 14.16 -6.41
CA ILE A 416 -2.41 13.88 -6.37
C ILE A 416 -2.66 12.57 -5.63
N GLY A 417 -1.95 11.49 -6.01
CA GLY A 417 -2.07 10.19 -5.34
C GLY A 417 -1.75 10.28 -3.84
N PHE A 418 -0.70 11.02 -3.48
CA PHE A 418 -0.36 11.31 -2.09
C PHE A 418 -1.50 12.02 -1.36
N GLY A 419 -2.10 13.07 -1.93
CA GLY A 419 -3.21 13.78 -1.30
C GLY A 419 -4.49 12.93 -1.16
N LEU A 420 -4.83 12.13 -2.18
CA LEU A 420 -5.97 11.20 -2.14
C LEU A 420 -5.82 10.14 -1.05
N LEU A 421 -4.59 9.69 -0.79
CA LEU A 421 -4.29 8.77 0.30
C LEU A 421 -4.69 9.35 1.65
N PHE A 422 -4.26 10.58 1.95
CA PHE A 422 -4.60 11.25 3.20
C PHE A 422 -6.08 11.55 3.30
N LEU A 423 -6.72 11.97 2.20
CA LEU A 423 -8.16 12.16 2.15
C LEU A 423 -8.93 10.87 2.49
N GLY A 424 -8.46 9.73 1.99
CA GLY A 424 -9.01 8.42 2.33
C GLY A 424 -8.87 8.09 3.82
N MET A 425 -7.69 8.31 4.40
CA MET A 425 -7.44 8.12 5.84
C MET A 425 -8.30 9.05 6.71
N GLU A 426 -8.47 10.31 6.29
CA GLU A 426 -9.34 11.28 6.97
C GLU A 426 -10.80 10.84 6.93
N THR A 427 -11.25 10.37 5.76
CA THR A 427 -12.63 9.92 5.56
C THR A 427 -12.95 8.71 6.44
N ILE A 428 -12.02 7.75 6.56
CA ILE A 428 -12.14 6.61 7.49
C ILE A 428 -12.19 7.12 8.94
N SER A 429 -11.25 7.99 9.32
CA SER A 429 -11.14 8.50 10.68
C SER A 429 -12.39 9.26 11.11
N ALA A 430 -12.89 10.16 10.26
CA ALA A 430 -14.09 10.96 10.50
C ALA A 430 -15.36 10.10 10.62
N GLY A 431 -15.44 8.98 9.90
CA GLY A 431 -16.55 8.04 10.03
C GLY A 431 -16.50 7.22 11.32
N ILE A 432 -15.29 6.81 11.74
CA ILE A 432 -15.11 5.93 12.91
C ILE A 432 -15.13 6.71 14.23
N ALA A 433 -14.58 7.92 14.27
CA ALA A 433 -14.38 8.68 15.51
C ALA A 433 -15.67 8.91 16.35
N PRO A 434 -16.83 9.26 15.77
CA PRO A 434 -18.08 9.43 16.53
C PRO A 434 -18.62 8.12 17.13
N HIS A 435 -18.14 6.98 16.64
CA HIS A 435 -18.57 5.64 17.05
C HIS A 435 -17.51 4.89 17.87
N LYS A 436 -16.41 5.56 18.24
CA LYS A 436 -15.29 4.96 18.96
C LYS A 436 -15.72 4.24 20.24
N ASP A 437 -16.65 4.82 21.00
CA ASP A 437 -17.07 4.29 22.30
C ASP A 437 -17.94 3.03 22.15
N MET A 438 -18.65 2.89 21.03
CA MET A 438 -19.40 1.67 20.68
C MET A 438 -18.49 0.56 20.13
N LEU A 439 -17.42 0.93 19.42
CA LEU A 439 -16.43 -0.01 18.89
C LEU A 439 -15.41 -0.45 19.95
N ALA A 440 -15.18 0.39 20.97
CA ALA A 440 -14.20 0.15 22.03
C ALA A 440 -14.38 -1.21 22.73
N PRO A 441 -15.59 -1.70 23.11
CA PRO A 441 -15.75 -3.01 23.73
C PRO A 441 -15.27 -4.17 22.85
N TYR A 442 -15.48 -4.10 21.53
CA TYR A 442 -15.05 -5.14 20.60
C TYR A 442 -13.54 -5.08 20.34
N LEU A 443 -12.95 -3.89 20.39
CA LEU A 443 -11.54 -3.64 20.06
C LEU A 443 -10.63 -3.66 21.31
N VAL A 444 -11.18 -3.51 22.52
CA VAL A 444 -10.49 -3.72 23.82
C VAL A 444 -10.01 -5.16 23.97
N HIS A 445 -10.63 -6.11 23.27
CA HIS A 445 -10.18 -7.51 23.23
C HIS A 445 -8.91 -7.71 22.38
N ILE A 446 -8.48 -6.71 21.60
CA ILE A 446 -7.18 -6.70 20.92
C ILE A 446 -6.11 -6.36 21.97
N ARG A 447 -5.84 -7.32 22.85
CA ARG A 447 -4.89 -7.21 23.96
C ARG A 447 -3.48 -7.61 23.52
N GLY A 448 -2.73 -6.70 22.91
CA GLY A 448 -1.34 -6.98 22.53
C GLY A 448 -0.38 -7.12 23.73
N ASP A 449 -0.86 -6.97 24.97
CA ASP A 449 -0.08 -7.09 26.19
C ASP A 449 0.17 -8.54 26.62
N VAL A 450 -0.69 -9.48 26.22
CA VAL A 450 -0.57 -10.91 26.57
C VAL A 450 -0.11 -11.73 25.37
N TRP A 451 0.81 -12.67 25.56
CA TRP A 451 1.38 -13.50 24.50
C TRP A 451 0.36 -14.18 23.57
N THR A 452 -0.71 -14.75 24.13
CA THR A 452 -1.78 -15.42 23.36
C THR A 452 -2.48 -14.44 22.42
N TRP A 453 -2.85 -13.27 22.95
CA TRP A 453 -3.54 -12.22 22.20
C TRP A 453 -2.61 -11.51 21.22
N ARG A 454 -1.30 -11.40 21.50
CA ARG A 454 -0.28 -10.97 20.53
C ARG A 454 -0.29 -11.86 19.29
N LEU A 455 -0.15 -13.17 19.50
CA LEU A 455 -0.10 -14.13 18.40
C LEU A 455 -1.42 -14.12 17.61
N MET A 456 -2.55 -14.11 18.30
CA MET A 456 -3.86 -14.12 17.64
C MET A 456 -4.12 -12.82 16.87
N GLY A 457 -3.72 -11.66 17.41
CA GLY A 457 -3.80 -10.37 16.71
C GLY A 457 -2.96 -10.35 15.44
N VAL A 458 -1.72 -10.88 15.50
CA VAL A 458 -0.84 -11.03 14.33
C VAL A 458 -1.50 -11.94 13.27
N LEU A 459 -2.06 -13.08 13.67
CA LEU A 459 -2.70 -14.02 12.74
C LEU A 459 -3.96 -13.44 12.09
N ILE A 460 -4.81 -12.77 12.85
CA ILE A 460 -6.01 -12.10 12.34
C ILE A 460 -5.61 -11.00 11.35
N SER A 461 -4.63 -10.17 11.72
CA SER A 461 -4.14 -9.12 10.82
C SER A 461 -3.48 -9.68 9.56
N ALA A 462 -2.73 -10.80 9.67
CA ALA A 462 -2.16 -11.48 8.51
C ALA A 462 -3.25 -11.99 7.56
N LEU A 463 -4.34 -12.58 8.10
CA LEU A 463 -5.47 -13.03 7.32
C LEU A 463 -6.18 -11.86 6.61
N LEU A 464 -6.48 -10.79 7.33
CA LEU A 464 -7.11 -9.59 6.76
C LEU A 464 -6.23 -8.94 5.69
N THR A 465 -4.92 -8.88 5.92
CA THR A 465 -3.97 -8.36 4.94
C THR A 465 -3.88 -9.24 3.71
N ALA A 466 -3.93 -10.57 3.85
CA ALA A 466 -3.95 -11.49 2.73
C ALA A 466 -5.23 -11.31 1.89
N LEU A 467 -6.37 -11.11 2.54
CA LEU A 467 -7.65 -10.80 1.87
C LEU A 467 -7.59 -9.46 1.13
N MET A 468 -7.04 -8.42 1.78
CA MET A 468 -6.85 -7.10 1.18
C MET A 468 -5.72 -7.08 0.14
N THR A 469 -4.87 -8.11 0.10
CA THR A 469 -3.70 -8.27 -0.77
C THR A 469 -2.62 -7.17 -0.65
N SER A 470 -2.74 -6.26 0.33
CA SER A 470 -1.87 -5.08 0.48
C SER A 470 -1.56 -4.78 1.94
N SER A 471 -0.29 -4.90 2.33
CA SER A 471 0.20 -4.47 3.66
C SER A 471 0.05 -2.98 3.90
N GLY A 472 0.29 -2.15 2.87
CA GLY A 472 0.11 -0.69 2.97
C GLY A 472 -1.33 -0.30 3.28
N ALA A 473 -2.31 -1.01 2.71
CA ALA A 473 -3.72 -0.78 3.00
C ALA A 473 -4.09 -1.16 4.44
N MET A 474 -3.59 -2.30 4.94
CA MET A 474 -3.82 -2.71 6.34
C MET A 474 -3.17 -1.75 7.34
N ILE A 475 -1.93 -1.33 7.08
CA ILE A 475 -1.21 -0.37 7.94
C ILE A 475 -1.87 1.02 7.85
N GLY A 476 -2.36 1.43 6.68
CA GLY A 476 -3.15 2.64 6.50
C GLY A 476 -4.44 2.64 7.31
N LEU A 477 -5.17 1.51 7.31
CA LEU A 477 -6.34 1.32 8.17
C LEU A 477 -5.96 1.40 9.66
N CYS A 478 -4.83 0.80 10.04
CA CYS A 478 -4.29 0.94 11.40
C CYS A 478 -4.04 2.40 11.78
N PHE A 479 -3.48 3.21 10.87
CA PHE A 479 -3.26 4.64 11.11
C PHE A 479 -4.57 5.42 11.24
N ALA A 480 -5.58 5.10 10.43
CA ALA A 480 -6.90 5.69 10.54
C ALA A 480 -7.55 5.37 11.90
N LEU A 481 -7.41 4.13 12.40
CA LEU A 481 -7.92 3.73 13.72
C LEU A 481 -7.19 4.41 14.88
N VAL A 482 -5.88 4.65 14.75
CA VAL A 482 -5.14 5.48 15.71
C VAL A 482 -5.65 6.92 15.69
N LYS A 483 -5.85 7.49 14.51
CA LYS A 483 -6.35 8.87 14.35
C LYS A 483 -7.77 9.04 14.90
N ALA A 484 -8.64 8.04 14.71
CA ALA A 484 -9.98 8.02 15.26
C ALA A 484 -10.03 7.84 16.80
N GLY A 485 -8.88 7.66 17.46
CA GLY A 485 -8.80 7.44 18.91
C GLY A 485 -9.23 6.05 19.35
N VAL A 486 -9.36 5.10 18.41
CA VAL A 486 -9.76 3.71 18.68
C VAL A 486 -8.58 2.88 19.16
N PHE A 487 -7.44 3.00 18.47
CA PHE A 487 -6.18 2.44 18.94
C PHE A 487 -5.43 3.49 19.75
N THR A 488 -5.24 3.20 21.04
CA THR A 488 -4.65 4.13 22.02
C THR A 488 -3.35 3.61 22.60
N ARG A 489 -2.95 2.38 22.26
CA ARG A 489 -1.76 1.73 22.81
C ARG A 489 -0.86 1.12 21.74
N PHE A 490 0.44 1.09 22.02
CA PHE A 490 1.46 0.51 21.13
C PHE A 490 1.19 -0.97 20.82
N ASP A 491 0.74 -1.73 21.80
CA ASP A 491 0.55 -3.17 21.66
C ASP A 491 -0.59 -3.53 20.67
N GLN A 492 -1.60 -2.66 20.53
CA GLN A 492 -2.67 -2.80 19.54
C GLN A 492 -2.17 -2.58 18.11
N VAL A 493 -1.39 -1.51 17.89
CA VAL A 493 -0.85 -1.22 16.55
C VAL A 493 0.23 -2.22 16.16
N ALA A 494 1.01 -2.72 17.13
CA ALA A 494 2.12 -3.60 16.87
C ALA A 494 1.69 -4.96 16.29
N VAL A 495 0.62 -5.56 16.83
CA VAL A 495 0.10 -6.82 16.30
C VAL A 495 -0.46 -6.67 14.88
N VAL A 496 -1.03 -5.51 14.55
CA VAL A 496 -1.55 -5.21 13.20
C VAL A 496 -0.41 -5.00 12.21
N VAL A 497 0.60 -4.21 12.56
CA VAL A 497 1.76 -3.99 11.67
C VAL A 497 2.49 -5.31 11.41
N LEU A 498 2.77 -6.10 12.46
CA LEU A 498 3.46 -7.38 12.31
C LEU A 498 2.63 -8.41 11.53
N GLY A 499 1.32 -8.47 11.73
CA GLY A 499 0.43 -9.33 10.92
C GLY A 499 0.45 -8.95 9.44
N ALA A 500 0.45 -7.65 9.13
CA ALA A 500 0.51 -7.17 7.76
C ALA A 500 1.77 -7.61 7.00
N HIS A 501 2.90 -7.77 7.70
CA HIS A 501 4.14 -8.29 7.12
C HIS A 501 3.99 -9.73 6.58
N ILE A 502 3.21 -10.58 7.26
CA ILE A 502 2.97 -11.96 6.82
C ILE A 502 1.93 -11.97 5.70
N GLY A 503 0.80 -11.29 5.90
CA GLY A 503 -0.32 -11.36 4.96
C GLY A 503 0.02 -10.86 3.54
N THR A 504 0.93 -9.88 3.41
CA THR A 504 1.36 -9.36 2.10
C THR A 504 2.07 -10.39 1.21
N CYS A 505 2.49 -11.53 1.77
CA CYS A 505 3.17 -12.59 1.03
C CYS A 505 2.24 -13.38 0.09
N ILE A 506 0.92 -13.23 0.19
CA ILE A 506 -0.04 -13.96 -0.64
C ILE A 506 0.09 -13.62 -2.13
N VAL A 507 0.38 -12.36 -2.47
CA VAL A 507 0.42 -11.89 -3.87
C VAL A 507 1.57 -12.54 -4.64
N PRO A 508 2.83 -12.52 -4.17
CA PRO A 508 3.92 -13.21 -4.85
C PRO A 508 3.72 -14.72 -4.93
N ILE A 509 3.12 -15.33 -3.90
CA ILE A 509 2.80 -16.76 -3.90
C ILE A 509 1.84 -17.07 -5.04
N MET A 510 0.71 -16.36 -5.13
CA MET A 510 -0.28 -16.57 -6.20
C MET A 510 0.33 -16.35 -7.59
N ALA A 511 1.15 -15.32 -7.76
CA ALA A 511 1.82 -15.02 -9.02
C ALA A 511 2.82 -16.12 -9.43
N SER A 512 3.52 -16.71 -8.46
CA SER A 512 4.58 -17.69 -8.72
C SER A 512 4.10 -19.14 -8.80
N LEU A 513 2.83 -19.44 -8.46
CA LEU A 513 2.25 -20.79 -8.46
C LEU A 513 2.39 -21.54 -9.79
N SER A 514 2.50 -20.80 -10.90
CA SER A 514 2.51 -21.36 -12.26
C SER A 514 3.88 -21.27 -12.94
N MET A 515 4.87 -20.70 -12.25
CA MET A 515 6.21 -20.48 -12.76
C MET A 515 7.14 -21.66 -12.41
N ARG A 516 8.38 -21.63 -12.93
CA ARG A 516 9.41 -22.62 -12.58
C ARG A 516 9.76 -22.55 -11.09
N ILE A 517 10.35 -23.63 -10.56
CA ILE A 517 10.65 -23.74 -9.13
C ILE A 517 11.48 -22.59 -8.56
N GLY A 518 12.35 -21.96 -9.36
CA GLY A 518 13.14 -20.81 -8.93
C GLY A 518 12.29 -19.61 -8.52
N ALA A 519 11.25 -19.29 -9.30
CA ALA A 519 10.32 -18.21 -9.03
C ALA A 519 9.45 -18.52 -7.81
N TRP A 520 8.92 -19.75 -7.73
CA TRP A 520 8.21 -20.24 -6.54
C TRP A 520 9.06 -20.10 -5.27
N ARG A 521 10.35 -20.47 -5.35
CA ARG A 521 11.30 -20.33 -4.24
C ARG A 521 11.51 -18.88 -3.81
N ALA A 522 11.42 -17.90 -4.71
CA ALA A 522 11.53 -16.49 -4.34
C ALA A 522 10.30 -16.00 -3.55
N ALA A 523 9.09 -16.41 -3.96
CA ALA A 523 7.88 -16.13 -3.20
C ALA A 523 7.91 -16.80 -1.81
N ILE A 524 8.38 -18.05 -1.74
CA ILE A 524 8.55 -18.74 -0.45
C ILE A 524 9.68 -18.12 0.39
N ALA A 525 10.78 -17.68 -0.21
CA ALA A 525 11.82 -16.92 0.48
C ALA A 525 11.24 -15.65 1.11
N HIS A 526 10.36 -14.94 0.41
CA HIS A 526 9.68 -13.77 0.95
C HIS A 526 8.77 -14.10 2.14
N LEU A 527 7.99 -15.18 2.07
CA LEU A 527 7.16 -15.66 3.17
C LEU A 527 8.01 -16.07 4.40
N VAL A 528 9.05 -16.88 4.18
CA VAL A 528 9.94 -17.34 5.25
C VAL A 528 10.65 -16.16 5.92
N PHE A 529 11.08 -15.17 5.15
CA PHE A 529 11.65 -13.93 5.69
C PHE A 529 10.66 -13.20 6.59
N ASN A 530 9.41 -13.01 6.17
CA ASN A 530 8.42 -12.30 6.96
C ASN A 530 7.95 -13.07 8.20
N ILE A 531 7.86 -14.39 8.13
CA ILE A 531 7.63 -15.22 9.33
C ILE A 531 8.81 -15.06 10.30
N ALA A 532 10.05 -15.17 9.81
CA ALA A 532 11.23 -14.99 10.66
C ALA A 532 11.30 -13.57 11.27
N ASN A 533 11.01 -12.53 10.49
CA ASN A 533 10.91 -11.15 10.95
C ASN A 533 9.92 -11.00 12.11
N VAL A 534 8.70 -11.51 11.96
CA VAL A 534 7.68 -11.43 13.01
C VAL A 534 8.08 -12.24 14.24
N LEU A 535 8.64 -13.44 14.06
CA LEU A 535 9.13 -14.24 15.20
C LEU A 535 10.26 -13.53 15.95
N LEU A 536 11.20 -12.91 15.23
CA LEU A 536 12.25 -12.09 15.83
C LEU A 536 11.68 -10.88 16.57
N ALA A 537 10.69 -10.20 16.00
CA ALA A 537 10.02 -9.07 16.64
C ALA A 537 9.25 -9.47 17.91
N LEU A 538 8.56 -10.61 17.87
CA LEU A 538 7.88 -11.16 19.04
C LEU A 538 8.88 -11.57 20.13
N ALA A 539 9.98 -12.24 19.77
CA ALA A 539 11.03 -12.61 20.71
C ALA A 539 11.72 -11.38 21.34
N ALA A 540 11.95 -10.33 20.54
CA ALA A 540 12.54 -9.07 20.98
C ALA A 540 11.49 -8.01 21.38
N TRP A 541 10.28 -8.42 21.79
CA TRP A 541 9.18 -7.50 22.05
C TRP A 541 9.51 -6.32 22.98
N PRO A 542 10.17 -6.51 24.15
CA PRO A 542 10.50 -5.39 25.03
C PRO A 542 11.43 -4.36 24.38
N LEU A 543 12.35 -4.82 23.52
CA LEU A 543 13.23 -3.94 22.77
C LEU A 543 12.43 -3.09 21.77
N PHE A 544 11.51 -3.70 21.03
CA PHE A 544 10.68 -2.97 20.06
C PHE A 544 9.76 -1.94 20.72
N VAL A 545 9.15 -2.28 21.86
CA VAL A 545 8.38 -1.31 22.67
C VAL A 545 9.28 -0.13 23.05
N TRP A 546 10.42 -0.40 23.66
CA TRP A 546 11.34 0.65 24.12
C TRP A 546 11.85 1.54 22.97
N VAL A 547 12.35 0.96 21.89
CA VAL A 547 12.88 1.74 20.75
C VAL A 547 11.78 2.56 20.08
N CYS A 548 10.58 2.00 19.91
CA CYS A 548 9.49 2.73 19.25
C CYS A 548 8.98 3.87 20.12
N GLU A 549 8.71 3.63 21.40
CA GLU A 549 8.27 4.67 22.35
C GLU A 549 9.31 5.79 22.49
N TYR A 550 10.60 5.43 22.58
CA TYR A 550 11.70 6.40 22.65
C TYR A 550 11.82 7.23 21.37
N SER A 551 11.65 6.61 20.20
CA SER A 551 11.82 7.27 18.90
C SER A 551 10.72 8.30 18.58
N ALA A 552 9.55 8.17 19.20
CA ALA A 552 8.41 9.06 18.98
C ALA A 552 7.52 9.10 20.24
N PRO A 553 7.95 9.82 21.29
CA PRO A 553 7.18 9.97 22.52
C PRO A 553 5.78 10.53 22.21
N ASP A 554 4.76 9.96 22.85
CA ASP A 554 3.35 10.39 22.78
C ASP A 554 2.73 10.47 21.37
N ASN A 555 3.35 9.82 20.38
CA ASN A 555 2.87 9.80 19.01
C ASN A 555 2.73 8.37 18.47
N LEU A 556 1.63 7.71 18.85
CA LEU A 556 1.35 6.32 18.50
C LEU A 556 1.38 6.05 16.99
N LEU A 557 0.93 7.00 16.17
CA LEU A 557 0.96 6.89 14.70
C LEU A 557 2.39 6.82 14.16
N ARG A 558 3.29 7.65 14.69
CA ARG A 558 4.73 7.59 14.40
C ARG A 558 5.37 6.30 14.94
N GLN A 559 5.00 5.86 16.14
CA GLN A 559 5.49 4.61 16.73
C GLN A 559 5.13 3.40 15.86
N ALA A 560 3.91 3.35 15.31
CA ALA A 560 3.47 2.30 14.39
C ALA A 560 4.29 2.28 13.08
N ALA A 561 4.54 3.45 12.49
CA ALA A 561 5.39 3.57 11.30
C ALA A 561 6.84 3.18 11.59
N ASN A 562 7.37 3.58 12.75
CA ASN A 562 8.71 3.25 13.21
C ASN A 562 8.87 1.75 13.46
N LEU A 563 7.87 1.09 14.06
CA LEU A 563 7.88 -0.36 14.24
C LEU A 563 8.03 -1.09 12.89
N HIS A 564 7.29 -0.67 11.86
CA HIS A 564 7.40 -1.25 10.52
C HIS A 564 8.85 -1.17 10.01
N THR A 565 9.46 0.02 10.07
CA THR A 565 10.85 0.23 9.62
C THR A 565 11.85 -0.54 10.47
N PHE A 566 11.78 -0.42 11.80
CA PHE A 566 12.73 -1.07 12.71
C PHE A 566 12.67 -2.59 12.61
N ALA A 567 11.48 -3.19 12.52
CA ALA A 567 11.34 -4.64 12.38
C ALA A 567 12.00 -5.14 11.07
N MET A 568 11.71 -4.48 9.94
CA MET A 568 12.28 -4.86 8.64
C MET A 568 13.80 -4.68 8.57
N VAL A 569 14.32 -3.59 9.13
CA VAL A 569 15.77 -3.34 9.18
C VAL A 569 16.45 -4.33 10.12
N PHE A 570 15.89 -4.58 11.30
CA PHE A 570 16.42 -5.53 12.27
C PHE A 570 16.46 -6.95 11.71
N ALA A 571 15.36 -7.44 11.14
CA ALA A 571 15.29 -8.76 10.52
C ALA A 571 16.26 -8.89 9.34
N THR A 572 16.37 -7.85 8.50
CA THR A 572 17.34 -7.84 7.40
C THR A 572 18.77 -7.92 7.94
N ALA A 573 19.14 -7.09 8.91
CA ALA A 573 20.48 -7.10 9.50
C ALA A 573 20.81 -8.46 10.17
N ALA A 574 19.84 -9.07 10.84
CA ALA A 574 20.00 -10.36 11.51
C ALA A 574 20.14 -11.54 10.52
N LEU A 575 19.39 -11.52 9.41
CA LEU A 575 19.34 -12.66 8.47
C LEU A 575 20.32 -12.54 7.30
N LEU A 576 20.78 -11.34 6.95
CA LEU A 576 21.68 -11.10 5.82
C LEU A 576 23.02 -11.87 5.89
N PRO A 577 23.67 -12.06 7.06
CA PRO A 577 24.88 -12.88 7.15
C PRO A 577 24.64 -14.34 6.80
N PHE A 578 23.42 -14.84 7.04
CA PHE A 578 23.03 -16.24 6.93
C PHE A 578 22.26 -16.56 5.63
N THR A 579 22.40 -15.73 4.58
CA THR A 579 21.67 -15.97 3.31
C THR A 579 21.91 -17.35 2.71
N GLY A 580 23.10 -17.94 2.89
CA GLY A 580 23.38 -19.31 2.43
C GLY A 580 22.53 -20.38 3.16
N LEU A 581 22.40 -20.26 4.49
CA LEU A 581 21.54 -21.14 5.29
C LEU A 581 20.07 -20.90 4.95
N PHE A 582 19.70 -19.64 4.77
CA PHE A 582 18.36 -19.23 4.36
C PHE A 582 17.96 -19.87 3.03
N THR A 583 18.83 -19.85 2.02
CA THR A 583 18.58 -20.51 0.74
C THR A 583 18.42 -22.03 0.88
N ARG A 584 19.22 -22.67 1.74
CA ARG A 584 19.06 -24.11 2.03
C ARG A 584 17.72 -24.43 2.68
N LEU A 585 17.29 -23.61 3.64
CA LEU A 585 15.98 -23.73 4.28
C LEU A 585 14.86 -23.64 3.25
N VAL A 586 14.87 -22.59 2.41
CA VAL A 586 13.87 -22.39 1.34
C VAL A 586 13.83 -23.59 0.39
N ARG A 587 15.01 -24.09 -0.06
CA ARG A 587 15.10 -25.28 -0.91
C ARG A 587 14.59 -26.55 -0.23
N GLY A 588 14.79 -26.68 1.09
CA GLY A 588 14.28 -27.79 1.88
C GLY A 588 12.76 -27.79 2.01
N VAL A 589 12.14 -26.62 2.17
CA VAL A 589 10.67 -26.46 2.21
C VAL A 589 10.05 -26.62 0.82
N THR A 590 10.84 -26.44 -0.25
CA THR A 590 10.39 -26.52 -1.66
C THR A 590 11.22 -27.52 -2.48
N PRO A 591 11.12 -28.83 -2.18
CA PRO A 591 11.82 -29.85 -2.95
C PRO A 591 11.29 -29.87 -4.39
N SER A 592 12.19 -30.01 -5.37
CA SER A 592 11.81 -30.16 -6.77
C SER A 592 12.78 -31.08 -7.49
N LYS A 593 12.24 -31.86 -8.43
CA LYS A 593 12.97 -32.73 -9.36
C LYS A 593 13.33 -32.01 -10.68
N GLU A 594 12.85 -30.79 -10.89
CA GLU A 594 13.16 -30.01 -12.09
C GLU A 594 14.59 -29.45 -12.03
N PRO A 595 15.37 -29.57 -13.12
CA PRO A 595 16.70 -29.00 -13.18
C PRO A 595 16.64 -27.46 -13.03
N VAL A 596 17.60 -26.90 -12.29
CA VAL A 596 17.74 -25.45 -12.12
C VAL A 596 17.99 -24.82 -13.50
N PRO A 597 17.32 -23.69 -13.85
CA PRO A 597 17.60 -23.00 -15.11
C PRO A 597 19.09 -22.70 -15.25
N ALA A 598 19.67 -22.94 -16.42
CA ALA A 598 21.05 -22.56 -16.70
C ALA A 598 21.20 -21.04 -16.52
N PRO A 599 22.26 -20.56 -15.84
CA PRO A 599 22.50 -19.14 -15.71
C PRO A 599 22.69 -18.49 -17.09
N SER A 600 22.25 -17.23 -17.24
CA SER A 600 22.44 -16.47 -18.48
C SER A 600 23.91 -16.42 -18.89
N PHE A 601 24.17 -16.49 -20.21
CA PHE A 601 25.53 -16.38 -20.76
C PHE A 601 26.04 -14.94 -20.82
N LEU A 602 25.18 -13.95 -20.55
CA LEU A 602 25.48 -12.52 -20.69
C LEU A 602 26.28 -11.97 -19.48
N ASP A 603 27.57 -12.29 -19.41
CA ASP A 603 28.47 -11.70 -18.41
C ASP A 603 29.03 -10.35 -18.89
N THR A 604 28.73 -9.28 -18.15
CA THR A 604 29.25 -7.94 -18.40
C THR A 604 30.78 -7.85 -18.48
N LYS A 605 31.52 -8.79 -17.86
CA LYS A 605 32.99 -8.85 -17.98
C LYS A 605 33.45 -9.16 -19.41
N LEU A 606 32.61 -9.85 -20.20
CA LEU A 606 32.91 -10.18 -21.59
C LEU A 606 32.76 -8.98 -22.52
N LEU A 607 32.13 -7.88 -22.08
CA LEU A 607 31.97 -6.65 -22.90
C LEU A 607 33.32 -6.04 -23.31
N ALA A 608 34.39 -6.28 -22.54
CA ALA A 608 35.74 -5.87 -22.91
C ALA A 608 36.27 -6.64 -24.14
N LYS A 609 35.73 -7.83 -24.43
CA LYS A 609 36.13 -8.75 -25.50
C LYS A 609 34.97 -8.99 -26.48
N PRO A 610 34.78 -8.15 -27.52
CA PRO A 610 33.57 -8.17 -28.34
C PRO A 610 33.24 -9.52 -28.99
N GLU A 611 34.23 -10.31 -29.44
CA GLU A 611 33.92 -11.64 -30.02
C GLU A 611 33.37 -12.62 -28.96
N GLN A 612 33.89 -12.59 -27.72
CA GLN A 612 33.34 -13.39 -26.62
C GLN A 612 31.94 -12.91 -26.23
N ALA A 613 31.72 -11.58 -26.20
CA ALA A 613 30.41 -11.00 -25.97
C ALA A 613 29.39 -11.41 -27.05
N LEU A 614 29.79 -11.41 -28.33
CA LEU A 614 28.95 -11.89 -29.43
C LEU A 614 28.66 -13.39 -29.32
N ALA A 615 29.65 -14.20 -28.93
CA ALA A 615 29.43 -15.62 -28.68
C ALA A 615 28.42 -15.85 -27.53
N ALA A 616 28.49 -15.06 -26.45
CA ALA A 616 27.52 -15.10 -25.37
C ALA A 616 26.10 -14.75 -25.85
N VAL A 617 25.96 -13.71 -26.69
CA VAL A 617 24.68 -13.36 -27.32
C VAL A 617 24.11 -14.52 -28.13
N ILE A 618 24.93 -15.20 -28.95
CA ILE A 618 24.48 -16.35 -29.74
C ILE A 618 24.01 -17.51 -28.85
N ARG A 619 24.72 -17.81 -27.75
CA ARG A 619 24.26 -18.84 -26.79
C ARG A 619 22.93 -18.48 -26.15
N GLU A 620 22.69 -17.20 -25.90
CA GLU A 620 21.42 -16.73 -25.34
C GLU A 620 20.28 -16.79 -26.38
N LEU A 621 20.55 -16.45 -27.66
CA LEU A 621 19.60 -16.65 -28.75
C LEU A 621 19.24 -18.13 -28.94
N ARG A 622 20.22 -19.03 -28.84
CA ARG A 622 19.97 -20.48 -28.83
C ARG A 622 19.03 -20.88 -27.71
N ARG A 623 19.26 -20.38 -26.49
CA ARG A 623 18.40 -20.66 -25.34
C ARG A 623 16.97 -20.18 -25.58
N MET A 624 16.77 -18.98 -26.16
CA MET A 624 15.43 -18.51 -26.55
C MET A 624 14.79 -19.43 -27.59
N ALA A 625 15.54 -19.83 -28.62
CA ALA A 625 15.06 -20.71 -29.68
C ALA A 625 14.69 -22.12 -29.16
N GLU A 626 15.45 -22.66 -28.20
CA GLU A 626 15.14 -23.92 -27.52
C GLU A 626 13.82 -23.82 -26.71
N VAL A 627 13.56 -22.68 -26.07
CA VAL A 627 12.25 -22.42 -25.43
C VAL A 627 11.11 -22.41 -26.46
N CYS A 628 11.33 -21.87 -27.67
CA CYS A 628 10.35 -21.98 -28.76
C CYS A 628 10.10 -23.45 -29.18
N VAL A 629 11.15 -24.29 -29.21
CA VAL A 629 11.01 -25.74 -29.50
C VAL A 629 10.18 -26.43 -28.41
N ASP A 630 10.40 -26.10 -27.15
CA ASP A 630 9.58 -26.59 -26.03
C ASP A 630 8.12 -26.12 -26.15
N SER A 631 7.90 -24.84 -26.48
CA SER A 631 6.57 -24.27 -26.70
C SER A 631 5.83 -24.93 -27.88
N MET A 632 6.53 -25.33 -28.95
CA MET A 632 5.95 -26.16 -30.03
C MET A 632 5.45 -27.51 -29.51
N MET A 633 6.17 -28.14 -28.57
CA MET A 633 5.73 -29.39 -27.94
C MET A 633 4.49 -29.18 -27.04
N LEU A 634 4.45 -28.09 -26.28
CA LEU A 634 3.29 -27.73 -25.45
C LEU A 634 2.06 -27.47 -26.30
N ASN A 635 2.20 -26.78 -27.44
CA ASN A 635 1.11 -26.57 -28.39
C ASN A 635 0.56 -27.89 -28.94
N GLY A 636 1.43 -28.84 -29.31
CA GLY A 636 0.97 -30.17 -29.72
C GLY A 636 0.11 -30.87 -28.66
N GLN A 637 0.44 -30.72 -27.37
CA GLN A 637 -0.38 -31.25 -26.27
C GLN A 637 -1.71 -30.50 -26.10
N LEU A 638 -1.68 -29.16 -26.21
CA LEU A 638 -2.86 -28.31 -26.04
C LEU A 638 -3.89 -28.51 -27.15
N THR A 639 -3.45 -28.76 -28.37
CA THR A 639 -4.37 -28.99 -29.49
C THR A 639 -5.03 -30.37 -29.42
N LEU A 640 -4.37 -31.35 -28.79
CA LEU A 640 -4.94 -32.68 -28.49
C LEU A 640 -5.88 -32.64 -27.28
N SER A 641 -5.50 -31.95 -26.22
CA SER A 641 -6.26 -31.90 -24.97
C SER A 641 -6.10 -30.54 -24.26
N PRO A 642 -7.19 -29.83 -23.92
CA PRO A 642 -7.10 -28.54 -23.25
C PRO A 642 -6.64 -28.74 -21.81
N ASN A 643 -5.44 -28.26 -21.49
CA ASN A 643 -4.89 -28.34 -20.15
C ASN A 643 -4.43 -26.97 -19.65
N ARG A 644 -5.11 -26.46 -18.61
CA ARG A 644 -4.80 -25.16 -18.00
C ARG A 644 -3.37 -25.06 -17.46
N LYS A 645 -2.77 -26.16 -17.01
CA LYS A 645 -1.38 -26.18 -16.52
C LYS A 645 -0.40 -26.07 -17.69
N THR A 646 -0.66 -26.79 -18.77
CA THR A 646 0.16 -26.74 -20.00
C THR A 646 0.09 -25.34 -20.63
N TYR A 647 -1.09 -24.74 -20.70
CA TYR A 647 -1.24 -23.38 -21.25
C TYR A 647 -0.54 -22.32 -20.39
N ARG A 648 -0.64 -22.43 -19.05
CA ARG A 648 0.11 -21.53 -18.16
C ARG A 648 1.63 -21.67 -18.33
N ARG A 649 2.13 -22.89 -18.57
CA ARG A 649 3.55 -23.09 -18.90
C ARG A 649 3.93 -22.47 -20.24
N LEU A 650 3.04 -22.51 -21.24
CA LEU A 650 3.24 -21.84 -22.54
C LEU A 650 3.34 -20.32 -22.38
N LEU A 651 2.43 -19.70 -21.62
CA LEU A 651 2.50 -18.27 -21.29
C LEU A 651 3.79 -17.92 -20.55
N SER A 652 4.20 -18.76 -19.60
CA SER A 652 5.47 -18.54 -18.89
C SER A 652 6.68 -18.63 -19.82
N ASN A 653 6.66 -19.48 -20.86
CA ASN A 653 7.72 -19.55 -21.85
C ASN A 653 7.81 -18.25 -22.69
N GLU A 654 6.68 -17.64 -23.04
CA GLU A 654 6.64 -16.34 -23.72
C GLU A 654 7.23 -15.22 -22.84
N GLU A 655 6.84 -15.16 -21.56
CA GLU A 655 7.43 -14.23 -20.60
C GLU A 655 8.96 -14.41 -20.50
N ILE A 656 9.45 -15.66 -20.47
CA ILE A 656 10.89 -15.95 -20.49
C ILE A 656 11.53 -15.37 -21.76
N ILE A 657 10.95 -15.60 -22.94
CA ILE A 657 11.47 -15.06 -24.20
C ILE A 657 11.54 -13.52 -24.17
N ASN A 658 10.50 -12.87 -23.64
CA ASN A 658 10.43 -11.42 -23.49
C ASN A 658 11.50 -10.86 -22.55
N GLU A 659 11.71 -11.47 -21.38
CA GLU A 659 12.73 -11.04 -20.42
C GLU A 659 14.15 -11.25 -20.95
N VAL A 660 14.39 -12.34 -21.68
CA VAL A 660 15.68 -12.59 -22.33
C VAL A 660 15.94 -11.58 -23.45
N ARG A 661 14.92 -11.24 -24.25
CA ARG A 661 15.00 -10.17 -25.25
C ARG A 661 15.38 -8.83 -24.63
N LEU A 662 14.79 -8.47 -23.48
CA LEU A 662 15.12 -7.24 -22.77
C LEU A 662 16.59 -7.24 -22.28
N SER A 663 17.04 -8.37 -21.75
CA SER A 663 18.42 -8.55 -21.28
C SER A 663 19.43 -8.48 -22.42
N LEU A 664 19.13 -9.11 -23.56
CA LEU A 664 19.94 -9.06 -24.77
C LEU A 664 20.03 -7.64 -25.35
N ASN A 665 18.93 -6.89 -25.38
CA ASN A 665 18.93 -5.49 -25.82
C ASN A 665 19.89 -4.63 -24.99
N ASP A 666 19.78 -4.69 -23.65
CA ASP A 666 20.68 -3.94 -22.76
C ASP A 666 22.14 -4.36 -22.94
N TYR A 667 22.39 -5.66 -23.12
CA TYR A 667 23.74 -6.17 -23.34
C TYR A 667 24.34 -5.70 -24.68
N LEU A 668 23.56 -5.74 -25.76
CA LEU A 668 23.97 -5.24 -27.08
C LEU A 668 24.18 -3.72 -27.07
N GLU A 669 23.31 -2.96 -26.41
CA GLU A 669 23.46 -1.50 -26.24
C GLU A 669 24.75 -1.14 -25.52
N ARG A 670 25.12 -1.89 -24.47
CA ARG A 670 26.41 -1.69 -23.79
C ARG A 670 27.60 -2.12 -24.65
N LEU A 671 27.43 -3.15 -25.47
CA LEU A 671 28.47 -3.61 -26.39
C LEU A 671 28.76 -2.56 -27.48
N THR A 672 27.74 -1.84 -27.99
CA THR A 672 27.93 -0.78 -28.99
C THR A 672 28.61 0.47 -28.43
N GLN A 673 28.69 0.63 -27.11
CA GLN A 673 29.51 1.67 -26.46
C GLN A 673 31.03 1.37 -26.49
N ARG A 674 31.42 0.15 -26.88
CA ARG A 674 32.82 -0.24 -27.12
C ARG A 674 33.16 -0.13 -28.60
N TYR A 675 34.44 -0.02 -28.93
CA TYR A 675 34.88 -0.02 -30.31
C TYR A 675 34.51 -1.36 -30.98
N LEU A 676 33.67 -1.29 -32.00
CA LEU A 676 33.31 -2.42 -32.86
C LEU A 676 33.92 -2.23 -34.25
N SER A 677 34.50 -3.28 -34.81
CA SER A 677 34.87 -3.31 -36.23
C SER A 677 33.61 -3.26 -37.11
N ARG A 678 33.73 -2.81 -38.37
CA ARG A 678 32.61 -2.77 -39.32
C ARG A 678 31.84 -4.10 -39.40
N ARG A 679 32.55 -5.24 -39.42
CA ARG A 679 31.96 -6.58 -39.39
C ARG A 679 31.18 -6.84 -38.10
N GLN A 680 31.75 -6.51 -36.94
CA GLN A 680 31.07 -6.70 -35.65
C GLN A 680 29.81 -5.84 -35.54
N ALA A 681 29.86 -4.58 -36.01
CA ALA A 681 28.70 -3.69 -36.01
C ALA A 681 27.55 -4.24 -36.88
N LEU A 682 27.84 -4.73 -38.08
CA LEU A 682 26.84 -5.40 -38.93
C LEU A 682 26.32 -6.69 -38.29
N PHE A 683 27.22 -7.48 -37.70
CA PHE A 683 26.84 -8.72 -37.02
C PHE A 683 25.88 -8.45 -35.84
N VAL A 684 26.12 -7.40 -35.06
CA VAL A 684 25.19 -6.96 -33.99
C VAL A 684 23.79 -6.66 -34.55
N GLN A 685 23.69 -5.96 -35.70
CA GLN A 685 22.40 -5.67 -36.33
C GLN A 685 21.67 -6.95 -36.77
N HIS A 686 22.41 -7.95 -37.27
CA HIS A 686 21.84 -9.25 -37.62
C HIS A 686 21.36 -10.02 -36.38
N LEU A 687 22.14 -10.03 -35.29
CA LEU A 687 21.74 -10.67 -34.03
C LEU A 687 20.50 -10.00 -33.41
N ASP A 688 20.41 -8.67 -33.45
CA ASP A 688 19.21 -7.93 -33.03
C ASP A 688 17.97 -8.32 -33.85
N ARG A 689 18.12 -8.44 -35.18
CA ARG A 689 17.04 -8.92 -36.05
C ARG A 689 16.62 -10.34 -35.69
N CYS A 690 17.58 -11.25 -35.50
CA CYS A 690 17.31 -12.62 -35.09
C CYS A 690 16.55 -12.69 -33.76
N MET A 691 16.99 -11.92 -32.76
CA MET A 691 16.33 -11.81 -31.46
C MET A 691 14.86 -11.42 -31.59
N LYS A 692 14.56 -10.38 -32.40
CA LYS A 692 13.18 -9.91 -32.66
C LYS A 692 12.34 -10.97 -33.38
N ASP A 693 12.92 -11.69 -34.33
CA ASP A 693 12.19 -12.75 -35.04
C ASP A 693 11.93 -13.98 -34.13
N ILE A 694 12.81 -14.32 -33.19
CA ILE A 694 12.57 -15.36 -32.17
C ILE A 694 11.46 -14.94 -31.19
N GLU A 695 11.43 -13.68 -30.76
CA GLU A 695 10.35 -13.18 -29.89
C GLU A 695 8.98 -13.27 -30.57
N ARG A 696 8.87 -12.80 -31.82
CA ARG A 696 7.66 -12.97 -32.63
C ARG A 696 7.25 -14.42 -32.82
N ILE A 697 8.22 -15.35 -32.88
CA ILE A 697 7.93 -16.79 -32.89
C ILE A 697 7.26 -17.20 -31.57
N GLY A 698 7.78 -16.75 -30.43
CA GLY A 698 7.16 -16.92 -29.12
C GLY A 698 5.69 -16.47 -29.08
N ASP A 699 5.41 -15.27 -29.57
CA ASP A 699 4.04 -14.70 -29.61
C ASP A 699 3.07 -15.57 -30.40
N HIS A 700 3.47 -16.01 -31.59
CA HIS A 700 2.64 -16.89 -32.43
C HIS A 700 2.41 -18.26 -31.78
N LEU A 701 3.37 -18.77 -31.00
CA LEU A 701 3.17 -20.00 -30.23
C LEU A 701 2.12 -19.81 -29.14
N THR A 702 2.12 -18.69 -28.42
CA THR A 702 1.06 -18.37 -27.46
C THR A 702 -0.31 -18.29 -28.13
N HIS A 703 -0.39 -17.66 -29.31
CA HIS A 703 -1.65 -17.52 -30.06
C HIS A 703 -2.22 -18.88 -30.49
N ILE A 704 -1.39 -19.84 -30.92
CA ILE A 704 -1.82 -21.22 -31.21
C ILE A 704 -2.40 -21.90 -29.97
N GLY A 705 -1.78 -21.70 -28.80
CA GLY A 705 -2.26 -22.28 -27.53
C GLY A 705 -3.60 -21.69 -27.10
N ALA A 706 -3.77 -20.37 -27.26
CA ALA A 706 -5.03 -19.67 -27.00
C ALA A 706 -6.14 -20.17 -27.93
N THR A 707 -5.84 -20.25 -29.23
CA THR A 707 -6.74 -20.79 -30.27
C THR A 707 -7.15 -22.22 -29.94
N SER A 708 -6.25 -23.05 -29.42
CA SER A 708 -6.56 -24.41 -28.96
C SER A 708 -7.58 -24.43 -27.84
N LEU A 709 -7.42 -23.58 -26.82
CA LEU A 709 -8.38 -23.48 -25.72
C LEU A 709 -9.75 -22.93 -26.15
N GLU A 710 -9.76 -21.96 -27.07
CA GLU A 710 -11.01 -21.42 -27.65
C GLU A 710 -11.77 -22.51 -28.41
N ARG A 711 -11.07 -23.26 -29.27
CA ARG A 711 -11.66 -24.35 -30.06
C ARG A 711 -12.40 -25.36 -29.19
N PHE A 712 -11.80 -25.81 -28.09
CA PHE A 712 -12.40 -26.80 -27.19
C PHE A 712 -13.62 -26.29 -26.41
N LYS A 713 -13.87 -24.98 -26.37
CA LYS A 713 -15.09 -24.42 -25.76
C LYS A 713 -16.28 -24.41 -26.72
N ILE A 714 -16.05 -24.62 -28.02
CA ILE A 714 -17.08 -24.54 -29.07
C ILE A 714 -17.40 -25.97 -29.54
N PRO A 715 -18.57 -26.52 -29.19
CA PRO A 715 -18.95 -27.89 -29.56
C PRO A 715 -18.92 -28.16 -31.08
N GLU A 716 -19.21 -27.14 -31.89
CA GLU A 716 -19.29 -27.22 -33.34
C GLU A 716 -17.91 -27.22 -34.03
N ALA A 717 -16.83 -26.91 -33.31
CA ALA A 717 -15.46 -26.84 -33.82
C ALA A 717 -14.78 -28.22 -33.93
N ILE A 718 -15.55 -29.19 -34.42
CA ILE A 718 -15.15 -30.58 -34.64
C ILE A 718 -14.20 -30.62 -35.83
N VAL A 719 -13.08 -31.31 -35.65
CA VAL A 719 -12.10 -31.57 -36.70
C VAL A 719 -12.04 -33.08 -36.95
N PRO A 720 -12.39 -33.56 -38.16
CA PRO A 720 -12.22 -34.96 -38.55
C PRO A 720 -10.78 -35.45 -38.35
N GLU A 721 -10.62 -36.74 -38.04
CA GLU A 721 -9.32 -37.32 -37.69
C GLU A 721 -8.29 -37.23 -38.83
N ASP A 722 -8.72 -37.46 -40.08
CA ASP A 722 -7.90 -37.33 -41.28
C ASP A 722 -7.36 -35.89 -41.43
N LEU A 723 -8.22 -34.89 -41.31
CA LEU A 723 -7.83 -33.47 -41.41
C LEU A 723 -6.95 -33.04 -40.22
N PHE A 724 -7.22 -33.58 -39.03
CA PHE A 724 -6.36 -33.37 -37.87
C PHE A 724 -4.97 -33.95 -38.09
N ARG A 725 -4.85 -35.13 -38.72
CA ARG A 725 -3.55 -35.74 -39.08
C ARG A 725 -2.79 -34.87 -40.07
N THR A 726 -3.46 -34.31 -41.09
CA THR A 726 -2.84 -33.33 -42.01
C THR A 726 -2.30 -32.13 -41.24
N TRP A 727 -3.10 -31.53 -40.36
CA TRP A 727 -2.65 -30.41 -39.52
C TRP A 727 -1.49 -30.79 -38.59
N PHE A 728 -1.54 -31.97 -37.97
CA PHE A 728 -0.48 -32.42 -37.05
C PHE A 728 0.84 -32.67 -37.79
N ASN A 729 0.77 -33.15 -39.04
CA ASN A 729 1.94 -33.27 -39.92
C ASN A 729 2.56 -31.90 -40.24
N LEU A 730 1.74 -30.87 -40.45
CA LEU A 730 2.21 -29.48 -40.59
C LEU A 730 2.91 -28.98 -39.32
N LEU A 731 2.29 -29.19 -38.15
CA LEU A 731 2.90 -28.83 -36.87
C LEU A 731 4.28 -29.48 -36.71
N ARG A 732 4.39 -30.77 -37.05
CA ARG A 732 5.67 -31.52 -36.99
C ARG A 732 6.71 -30.95 -37.97
N SER A 733 6.29 -30.58 -39.18
CA SER A 733 7.16 -29.97 -40.18
C SER A 733 7.64 -28.57 -39.73
N ALA A 734 6.75 -27.73 -39.22
CA ALA A 734 7.10 -26.45 -38.61
C ALA A 734 8.05 -26.63 -37.42
N LYS A 735 7.81 -27.62 -36.55
CA LYS A 735 8.71 -27.93 -35.43
C LYS A 735 10.11 -28.26 -35.92
N ARG A 736 10.25 -28.99 -37.04
CA ARG A 736 11.55 -29.30 -37.64
C ARG A 736 12.29 -28.03 -38.06
N VAL A 737 11.59 -27.07 -38.67
CA VAL A 737 12.16 -25.76 -39.03
C VAL A 737 12.67 -25.03 -37.79
N ILE A 738 11.84 -24.91 -36.75
CA ILE A 738 12.23 -24.23 -35.49
C ILE A 738 13.36 -24.97 -34.76
N THR A 739 13.41 -26.30 -34.84
CA THR A 739 14.52 -27.10 -34.26
C THR A 739 15.82 -26.85 -34.99
N LEU A 740 15.80 -26.74 -36.33
CA LEU A 740 16.99 -26.40 -37.11
C LEU A 740 17.46 -24.97 -36.82
N MET A 741 16.52 -24.03 -36.67
CA MET A 741 16.79 -22.65 -36.23
C MET A 741 17.41 -22.61 -34.82
N ALA A 742 16.97 -23.43 -33.87
CA ALA A 742 17.62 -23.48 -32.57
C ALA A 742 19.06 -24.01 -32.67
N LYS A 743 19.30 -24.98 -33.55
CA LYS A 743 20.63 -25.56 -33.80
C LYS A 743 21.58 -24.62 -34.54
N SER A 744 21.08 -23.68 -35.35
CA SER A 744 21.95 -22.76 -36.08
C SER A 744 22.70 -21.82 -35.16
N PHE A 745 22.13 -21.48 -33.99
CA PHE A 745 22.78 -20.66 -32.97
C PHE A 745 23.83 -21.40 -32.14
N ASP A 746 24.78 -22.08 -32.79
CA ASP A 746 25.91 -22.72 -32.12
C ASP A 746 27.22 -21.95 -32.39
N PRO A 747 27.73 -21.17 -31.42
CA PRO A 747 28.93 -20.37 -31.62
C PRO A 747 30.20 -21.22 -31.72
N ASP A 748 30.19 -22.44 -31.19
CA ASP A 748 31.37 -23.30 -31.14
C ASP A 748 31.54 -24.06 -32.47
N ALA A 749 30.43 -24.48 -33.09
CA ALA A 749 30.43 -25.04 -34.44
C ALA A 749 30.69 -23.98 -35.53
N ASN A 750 30.25 -22.73 -35.31
CA ASN A 750 30.39 -21.61 -36.26
C ASN A 750 29.91 -21.96 -37.69
N ALA A 751 28.91 -22.83 -37.80
CA ALA A 751 28.40 -23.42 -39.04
C ALA A 751 27.11 -22.74 -39.55
N PHE A 752 26.94 -21.45 -39.23
CA PHE A 752 25.70 -20.69 -39.41
C PHE A 752 25.15 -20.78 -40.84
N GLN A 753 25.99 -20.53 -41.85
CA GLN A 753 25.58 -20.51 -43.25
C GLN A 753 25.11 -21.88 -43.74
N THR A 754 25.77 -22.97 -43.31
CA THR A 754 25.37 -24.32 -43.68
C THR A 754 24.03 -24.72 -43.04
N THR A 755 23.84 -24.42 -41.76
CA THR A 755 22.57 -24.72 -41.09
C THR A 755 21.44 -23.84 -41.62
N ALA A 756 21.71 -22.60 -41.99
CA ALA A 756 20.74 -21.71 -42.63
C ALA A 756 20.19 -22.28 -43.94
N LEU A 757 21.02 -22.95 -44.75
CA LEU A 757 20.54 -23.64 -45.96
C LEU A 757 19.61 -24.81 -45.63
N GLU A 758 19.87 -25.56 -44.55
CA GLU A 758 18.98 -26.62 -44.08
C GLU A 758 17.64 -26.07 -43.60
N ILE A 759 17.64 -24.93 -42.90
CA ILE A 759 16.42 -24.22 -42.47
C ILE A 759 15.59 -23.83 -43.70
N LEU A 760 16.22 -23.25 -44.72
CA LEU A 760 15.53 -22.84 -45.95
C LEU A 760 14.91 -24.04 -46.69
N ARG A 761 15.63 -25.17 -46.81
CA ARG A 761 15.11 -26.41 -47.40
C ARG A 761 13.93 -26.98 -46.62
N ALA A 762 14.04 -27.05 -45.29
CA ALA A 762 12.96 -27.53 -44.44
C ALA A 762 11.73 -26.60 -44.51
N ARG A 763 11.97 -25.28 -44.62
CA ARG A 763 10.91 -24.29 -44.83
C ARG A 763 10.19 -24.52 -46.15
N ASP A 764 10.92 -24.73 -47.25
CA ASP A 764 10.29 -24.88 -48.56
C ASP A 764 9.43 -26.16 -48.60
N ALA A 765 9.90 -27.24 -47.98
CA ALA A 765 9.08 -28.44 -47.78
C ALA A 765 7.82 -28.18 -46.93
N TYR A 766 7.93 -27.39 -45.85
CA TYR A 766 6.76 -26.97 -45.07
C TYR A 766 5.76 -26.16 -45.90
N MET A 767 6.22 -25.22 -46.73
CA MET A 767 5.33 -24.36 -47.52
C MET A 767 4.50 -25.15 -48.53
N ILE A 768 5.09 -26.17 -49.15
CA ILE A 768 4.36 -27.10 -50.04
C ILE A 768 3.26 -27.81 -49.25
N LEU A 769 3.61 -28.42 -48.11
CA LEU A 769 2.62 -29.07 -47.24
C LEU A 769 1.51 -28.10 -46.77
N SER A 770 1.84 -26.83 -46.50
CA SER A 770 0.88 -25.83 -46.05
C SER A 770 -0.12 -25.48 -47.16
N MET A 771 0.35 -25.35 -48.40
CA MET A 771 -0.51 -25.15 -49.57
C MET A 771 -1.44 -26.36 -49.80
N ASP A 772 -0.91 -27.57 -49.72
CA ASP A 772 -1.68 -28.80 -49.89
C ASP A 772 -2.76 -28.94 -48.81
N ALA A 773 -2.41 -28.69 -47.54
CA ALA A 773 -3.37 -28.73 -46.43
C ALA A 773 -4.48 -27.67 -46.57
N LYS A 774 -4.15 -26.45 -47.00
CA LYS A 774 -5.15 -25.41 -47.26
C LYS A 774 -6.14 -25.85 -48.34
N ALA A 775 -5.64 -26.45 -49.42
CA ALA A 775 -6.48 -26.98 -50.49
C ALA A 775 -7.38 -28.13 -49.99
N GLU A 776 -6.82 -29.07 -49.21
CA GLU A 776 -7.55 -30.19 -48.62
C GLU A 776 -8.66 -29.70 -47.67
N PHE A 777 -8.36 -28.74 -46.78
CA PHE A 777 -9.34 -28.21 -45.82
C PHE A 777 -10.45 -27.42 -46.51
N ALA A 778 -10.11 -26.63 -47.53
CA ALA A 778 -11.10 -25.93 -48.36
C ALA A 778 -11.99 -26.93 -49.13
N GLY A 779 -11.41 -28.03 -49.63
CA GLY A 779 -12.16 -29.14 -50.23
C GLY A 779 -13.11 -29.78 -49.23
N ALA A 780 -12.63 -30.15 -48.05
CA ALA A 780 -13.44 -30.77 -47.01
C ALA A 780 -14.58 -29.88 -46.50
N ALA A 781 -14.37 -28.57 -46.42
CA ALA A 781 -15.44 -27.61 -46.11
C ALA A 781 -16.51 -27.56 -47.21
N ARG A 782 -16.09 -27.55 -48.48
CA ARG A 782 -17.00 -27.58 -49.64
C ARG A 782 -17.82 -28.87 -49.69
N ASP A 783 -17.18 -30.00 -49.39
CA ASP A 783 -17.81 -31.33 -49.35
C ASP A 783 -18.64 -31.56 -48.07
N LYS A 784 -18.75 -30.57 -47.19
CA LYS A 784 -19.43 -30.64 -45.88
C LYS A 784 -18.88 -31.73 -44.93
N ARG A 785 -17.64 -32.19 -45.15
CA ARG A 785 -16.91 -33.09 -44.24
C ARG A 785 -16.32 -32.34 -43.04
N LEU A 786 -16.15 -31.02 -43.17
CA LEU A 786 -15.64 -30.12 -42.14
C LEU A 786 -16.66 -29.01 -41.87
N THR A 787 -16.94 -28.73 -40.59
CA THR A 787 -17.83 -27.61 -40.24
C THR A 787 -17.17 -26.27 -40.58
N PRO A 788 -17.94 -25.21 -40.91
CA PRO A 788 -17.35 -23.89 -41.19
C PRO A 788 -16.48 -23.37 -40.04
N ILE A 789 -16.93 -23.59 -38.80
CA ILE A 789 -16.19 -23.19 -37.61
C ILE A 789 -14.95 -24.08 -37.38
N GLY A 790 -14.99 -25.38 -37.67
CA GLY A 790 -13.82 -26.26 -37.66
C GLY A 790 -12.77 -25.82 -38.68
N GLY A 791 -13.21 -25.47 -39.90
CA GLY A 791 -12.35 -24.91 -40.95
C GLY A 791 -11.74 -23.56 -40.58
N TYR A 792 -12.51 -22.69 -39.92
CA TYR A 792 -11.99 -21.43 -39.37
C TYR A 792 -10.82 -21.65 -38.41
N TYR A 793 -10.93 -22.58 -37.46
CA TYR A 793 -9.85 -22.89 -36.51
C TYR A 793 -8.62 -23.51 -37.20
N LEU A 794 -8.81 -24.44 -38.13
CA LEU A 794 -7.71 -25.01 -38.91
C LEU A 794 -6.96 -23.95 -39.70
N SER A 795 -7.68 -23.00 -40.31
CA SER A 795 -7.09 -21.86 -41.03
C SER A 795 -6.25 -20.98 -40.10
N ARG A 796 -6.77 -20.62 -38.92
CA ARG A 796 -6.02 -19.85 -37.91
C ARG A 796 -4.72 -20.53 -37.51
N TYR A 797 -4.74 -21.84 -37.24
CA TYR A 797 -3.51 -22.54 -36.92
C TYR A 797 -2.49 -22.52 -38.05
N ILE A 798 -2.92 -22.75 -39.29
CA ILE A 798 -2.00 -22.70 -40.44
C ILE A 798 -1.41 -21.29 -40.59
N GLU A 799 -2.21 -20.26 -40.39
CA GLU A 799 -1.74 -18.87 -40.48
C GLU A 799 -0.62 -18.58 -39.48
N ASP A 800 -0.77 -19.01 -38.22
CA ASP A 800 0.29 -18.85 -37.21
C ASP A 800 1.52 -19.71 -37.54
N LEU A 801 1.35 -20.96 -37.98
CA LEU A 801 2.46 -21.82 -38.40
C LEU A 801 3.22 -21.22 -39.59
N ASP A 802 2.53 -20.64 -40.57
CA ASP A 802 3.14 -19.94 -41.70
C ASP A 802 3.92 -18.71 -41.25
N ARG A 803 3.39 -17.95 -40.28
CA ARG A 803 4.06 -16.78 -39.70
C ARG A 803 5.33 -17.21 -38.95
N LEU A 804 5.27 -18.25 -38.12
CA LEU A 804 6.41 -18.85 -37.42
C LEU A 804 7.53 -19.22 -38.40
N VAL A 805 7.19 -19.99 -39.44
CA VAL A 805 8.14 -20.47 -40.44
C VAL A 805 8.73 -19.33 -41.28
N ARG A 806 7.96 -18.27 -41.55
CA ARG A 806 8.46 -17.06 -42.20
C ARG A 806 9.49 -16.31 -41.36
N ARG A 807 9.35 -16.29 -40.03
CA ARG A 807 10.35 -15.71 -39.12
C ARG A 807 11.64 -16.53 -39.11
N ALA A 808 11.55 -17.86 -39.08
CA ALA A 808 12.73 -18.73 -39.21
C ALA A 808 13.47 -18.52 -40.55
N LYS A 809 12.76 -18.27 -41.65
CA LYS A 809 13.35 -17.87 -42.94
C LYS A 809 14.13 -16.55 -42.83
N SER A 810 13.57 -15.55 -42.16
CA SER A 810 14.23 -14.25 -41.95
C SER A 810 15.55 -14.41 -41.18
N ILE A 811 15.55 -15.24 -40.13
CA ILE A 811 16.75 -15.62 -39.38
C ILE A 811 17.79 -16.30 -40.28
N ALA A 812 17.38 -17.31 -41.06
CA ALA A 812 18.29 -17.99 -41.98
C ALA A 812 18.91 -17.03 -43.02
N PHE A 813 18.19 -15.99 -43.46
CA PHE A 813 18.77 -14.97 -44.35
C PHE A 813 19.75 -14.04 -43.66
N ALA A 814 19.56 -13.75 -42.37
CA ALA A 814 20.54 -13.02 -41.57
C ALA A 814 21.82 -13.86 -41.37
N GLU A 815 21.67 -15.15 -41.05
CA GLU A 815 22.78 -16.09 -40.88
C GLU A 815 23.60 -16.33 -42.15
N ARG A 816 23.00 -16.12 -43.33
CA ARG A 816 23.69 -16.22 -44.62
C ARG A 816 24.51 -14.99 -45.00
N GLN A 817 24.41 -13.89 -44.26
CA GLN A 817 25.21 -12.70 -44.55
C GLN A 817 26.71 -13.00 -44.34
N PRO A 818 27.60 -12.45 -45.17
CA PRO A 818 29.03 -12.77 -45.14
C PRO A 818 29.72 -12.33 -43.84
N ASP A 819 29.11 -11.45 -43.08
CA ASP A 819 29.57 -10.92 -41.79
C ASP A 819 29.00 -11.66 -40.57
N PHE A 820 28.11 -12.64 -40.77
CA PHE A 820 27.52 -13.47 -39.70
C PHE A 820 28.44 -14.66 -39.34
N TRP A 821 29.54 -14.39 -38.64
CA TRP A 821 30.45 -15.44 -38.16
C TRP A 821 31.30 -14.94 -36.98
N LEU A 822 31.78 -15.86 -36.15
CA LEU A 822 32.69 -15.55 -35.04
C LEU A 822 34.15 -15.71 -35.47
N LYS A 823 34.98 -14.71 -35.16
CA LYS A 823 36.41 -14.80 -35.44
C LYS A 823 37.13 -15.47 -34.27
N GLN A 824 37.28 -16.79 -34.33
CA GLN A 824 37.87 -17.58 -33.22
C GLN A 824 39.23 -17.05 -32.75
N THR A 825 40.09 -16.62 -33.67
CA THR A 825 41.41 -16.03 -33.35
C THR A 825 41.36 -14.70 -32.59
N LYS A 826 40.19 -14.08 -32.44
CA LYS A 826 39.98 -12.80 -31.74
C LYS A 826 39.13 -12.93 -30.47
N LEU A 827 38.81 -14.15 -30.02
CA LEU A 827 38.03 -14.36 -28.79
C LEU A 827 38.68 -13.71 -27.58
N GLU A 828 40.00 -13.79 -27.44
CA GLU A 828 40.73 -13.24 -26.30
C GLU A 828 41.11 -11.75 -26.44
N ARG A 829 40.76 -11.09 -27.54
CA ARG A 829 41.22 -9.72 -27.83
C ARG A 829 40.32 -8.68 -27.18
N ASP A 830 40.93 -7.82 -26.36
CA ASP A 830 40.26 -6.66 -25.78
C ASP A 830 40.01 -5.55 -26.81
N ALA A 831 38.85 -4.91 -26.70
CA ALA A 831 38.47 -3.73 -27.48
C ALA A 831 38.67 -2.43 -26.70
N LYS A 832 39.07 -1.40 -27.43
CA LYS A 832 39.18 -0.03 -26.92
C LYS A 832 37.78 0.59 -26.74
N GLU A 833 37.69 1.71 -26.06
CA GLU A 833 36.46 2.52 -26.04
C GLU A 833 36.11 3.04 -27.43
N ALA A 834 34.81 3.13 -27.73
CA ALA A 834 34.35 3.71 -28.97
C ALA A 834 34.72 5.20 -29.00
N LEU A 835 35.18 5.69 -30.16
CA LEU A 835 35.38 7.12 -30.36
C LEU A 835 34.04 7.84 -30.26
N ALA A 836 34.04 9.05 -29.68
CA ALA A 836 32.85 9.89 -29.62
C ALA A 836 32.35 10.17 -31.05
N TYR A 837 31.14 9.69 -31.36
CA TYR A 837 30.50 9.93 -32.65
C TYR A 837 30.09 11.40 -32.74
N THR A 838 30.66 12.14 -33.70
CA THR A 838 30.20 13.49 -34.02
C THR A 838 28.82 13.38 -34.66
N ILE A 839 27.80 13.86 -33.95
CA ILE A 839 26.42 13.89 -34.44
C ILE A 839 26.41 14.77 -35.70
N PRO A 840 26.10 14.23 -36.89
CA PRO A 840 25.92 15.05 -38.08
C PRO A 840 24.77 16.03 -37.86
N PRO A 841 24.74 17.17 -38.56
CA PRO A 841 23.65 18.12 -38.44
C PRO A 841 22.30 17.41 -38.64
N LEU A 842 21.37 17.65 -37.71
CA LEU A 842 20.03 17.08 -37.78
C LEU A 842 19.34 17.62 -39.04
N VAL A 843 18.64 16.72 -39.72
CA VAL A 843 17.86 17.04 -40.92
C VAL A 843 16.75 18.04 -40.56
N SER A 844 16.55 19.07 -41.39
CA SER A 844 15.45 20.03 -41.23
C SER A 844 14.12 19.31 -41.47
N SER A 845 13.32 19.13 -40.42
CA SER A 845 12.02 18.45 -40.57
C SER A 845 11.05 19.20 -41.48
N LYS A 846 11.23 20.52 -41.61
CA LYS A 846 10.32 21.39 -42.38
C LYS A 846 10.34 21.05 -43.87
N GLU A 847 11.51 20.92 -44.46
CA GLU A 847 11.69 20.64 -45.90
C GLU A 847 11.09 19.29 -46.29
N TYR A 848 11.28 18.26 -45.46
CA TYR A 848 10.74 16.92 -45.72
C TYR A 848 9.22 16.83 -45.48
N LEU A 849 8.70 17.59 -44.52
CA LEU A 849 7.25 17.67 -44.29
C LEU A 849 6.56 18.45 -45.42
N GLU A 850 7.20 19.51 -45.93
CA GLU A 850 6.74 20.26 -47.09
C GLU A 850 6.77 19.39 -48.36
N SER A 851 7.82 18.59 -48.58
CA SER A 851 7.90 17.65 -49.71
C SER A 851 6.85 16.53 -49.62
N LEU A 852 6.52 16.05 -48.41
CA LEU A 852 5.44 15.08 -48.19
C LEU A 852 4.05 15.66 -48.45
N SER A 853 3.88 16.98 -48.32
CA SER A 853 2.60 17.66 -48.53
C SER A 853 2.37 18.13 -49.98
N ASN A 854 3.41 18.10 -50.81
CA ASN A 854 3.29 18.37 -52.23
C ASN A 854 2.89 17.08 -52.97
N ASP A 855 1.67 17.05 -53.51
CA ASP A 855 1.17 15.97 -54.39
C ASP A 855 1.86 15.93 -55.78
N ALA A 856 2.77 16.86 -56.06
CA ALA A 856 3.62 16.85 -57.25
C ALA A 856 4.75 15.81 -57.07
N TRP A 857 4.38 14.54 -57.07
CA TRP A 857 5.33 13.44 -57.27
C TRP A 857 5.74 13.46 -58.74
N ASP A 858 6.92 14.01 -59.03
CA ASP A 858 7.47 13.99 -60.38
C ASP A 858 8.18 12.64 -60.61
N GLU A 859 7.57 11.74 -61.39
CA GLU A 859 8.17 10.45 -61.77
C GLU A 859 9.50 10.62 -62.52
N THR A 860 9.83 11.81 -63.02
CA THR A 860 11.09 12.08 -63.72
C THR A 860 12.28 12.26 -62.78
N GLU A 861 12.08 12.58 -61.48
CA GLU A 861 13.17 12.66 -60.49
C GLU A 861 13.82 11.29 -60.22
N LEU A 862 13.11 10.18 -60.48
CA LEU A 862 13.69 8.83 -60.41
C LEU A 862 14.60 8.49 -61.60
N MET A 863 14.55 9.27 -62.69
CA MET A 863 15.24 8.97 -63.93
C MET A 863 16.44 9.88 -64.24
N ASP A 864 16.60 11.02 -63.55
CA ASP A 864 17.59 12.04 -63.95
C ASP A 864 18.75 12.27 -62.96
N GLU A 865 18.95 11.37 -62.00
CA GLU A 865 20.24 11.32 -61.30
C GLU A 865 21.17 10.34 -62.01
N THR A 866 21.94 10.87 -62.97
CA THR A 866 23.27 10.32 -63.26
C THR A 866 23.97 10.02 -61.93
N PRO A 867 24.40 8.78 -61.67
CA PRO A 867 24.96 8.43 -60.38
C PRO A 867 26.34 9.08 -60.28
N HIS A 868 26.40 10.25 -59.65
CA HIS A 868 27.63 10.76 -59.12
C HIS A 868 28.09 9.81 -58.02
N TYR A 869 29.02 8.93 -58.41
CA TYR A 869 29.68 7.89 -57.63
C TYR A 869 28.97 6.53 -57.58
N ILE A 870 28.90 5.86 -58.73
CA ILE A 870 29.22 4.42 -58.73
C ILE A 870 30.74 4.34 -58.50
N PRO A 871 31.24 3.83 -57.36
CA PRO A 871 32.65 3.46 -57.30
C PRO A 871 32.85 2.41 -58.40
N THR A 872 33.70 2.71 -59.39
CA THR A 872 34.05 1.82 -60.50
C THR A 872 34.73 0.51 -60.06
N GLU A 873 34.83 0.26 -58.76
CA GLU A 873 35.15 -1.04 -58.19
C GLU A 873 34.18 -1.33 -57.05
N SER A 874 33.20 -2.21 -57.30
CA SER A 874 32.58 -2.96 -56.23
C SER A 874 33.65 -3.92 -55.67
N PRO A 875 33.98 -3.91 -54.35
CA PRO A 875 34.95 -4.85 -53.78
C PRO A 875 34.46 -6.31 -53.76
N HIS A 876 33.35 -6.62 -54.44
CA HIS A 876 32.63 -7.88 -54.34
C HIS A 876 32.58 -8.70 -55.62
N LEU A 877 33.46 -8.44 -56.59
CA LEU A 877 33.67 -9.34 -57.73
C LEU A 877 35.17 -9.57 -57.94
N ALA A 878 35.80 -10.32 -57.02
CA ALA A 878 36.90 -11.19 -57.39
C ALA A 878 36.30 -12.61 -57.57
N PRO A 879 36.59 -13.31 -58.68
CA PRO A 879 36.17 -14.70 -58.83
C PRO A 879 36.82 -15.57 -57.74
N PRO A 880 36.26 -16.74 -57.41
CA PRO A 880 36.87 -17.65 -56.46
C PRO A 880 38.13 -18.25 -57.11
N ASP A 881 39.29 -17.64 -56.89
CA ASP A 881 40.56 -18.27 -57.21
C ASP A 881 40.82 -19.43 -56.24
N GLU A 882 40.73 -20.62 -56.85
CA GLU A 882 41.44 -21.87 -56.61
C GLU A 882 41.43 -22.55 -55.22
N GLN A 883 41.09 -23.84 -55.28
CA GLN A 883 41.23 -24.80 -54.21
C GLN A 883 42.68 -24.86 -53.67
N PRO A 884 42.88 -25.09 -52.37
CA PRO A 884 44.22 -25.32 -51.85
C PRO A 884 44.73 -26.70 -52.32
N HIS A 885 45.70 -26.71 -53.23
CA HIS A 885 46.49 -27.90 -53.51
C HIS A 885 47.34 -28.30 -52.28
N PRO A 886 47.55 -29.61 -52.04
CA PRO A 886 48.31 -30.09 -50.89
C PRO A 886 49.81 -29.85 -51.09
N ALA A 887 50.49 -29.46 -50.02
CA ALA A 887 51.93 -29.22 -50.00
C ALA A 887 52.72 -30.51 -50.34
N ALA A 888 53.57 -30.43 -51.37
CA ALA A 888 54.66 -31.38 -51.58
C ALA A 888 55.89 -30.95 -50.74
N PRO A 889 56.71 -31.89 -50.25
CA PRO A 889 57.81 -31.60 -49.34
C PRO A 889 59.04 -31.07 -50.10
N ALA A 890 59.81 -30.20 -49.46
CA ALA A 890 61.06 -29.65 -49.99
C ALA A 890 62.27 -30.34 -49.32
N PRO A 891 63.45 -30.37 -50.00
CA PRO A 891 64.52 -31.36 -49.82
C PRO A 891 65.37 -31.22 -48.56
#